data_AF-A0AAE1H1D9-F1
#
_entry.id   AF-A0AAE1H1D9-F1
#
_cell.length_a   1.000
_cell.length_b   1.000
_cell.length_c   1.000
_cell.angle_alpha   90.00
_cell.angle_beta   90.00
_cell.angle_gamma   90.00
#
_symmetry.space_group_name_H-M   'P 1'
#
loop_
_entity.id
_entity.type
_entity.pdbx_description
1 polymer ?
#
loop_
_entity_poly.entity_id
_entity_poly.type
_entity_poly.pdbx_seq_one_letter_code
_entity_poly.pdbx_strand_id
1 'polypeptide(L)'
;MAKQSVRRRLTSKSYWKEKKKKLNQSLREPPPKPPPEPPPEPPPEPPLEPPPEPPPEPPPEPPPEPPPEPPSEPPSEPPLEPPEPPPEPPPEPPPEPPPGPPPGPPPGPPSEPPLEPPPEPPPEPPPEPPPEPPPEPPSEPPSEPPLEPPEPPPEPPPEPPPEPPPGPPPGPPPGPPSEPPPEPPPEPENDDGFFIVKVYCPFDEHSYHGMISVQKPDVADKLELDGDSAPLQHESTPACPEDVIKQLKALMPPRWRVDLEDGCVCVSCVSDDVARIPQRSAIISFSGGFRAFAHGRELHHSHTVYQHTIEELSAPQKFVSECMTFISNFRLLEICVGVYQEQHQKWWKGCLDTCHIDNNPFHEKRYKKTLRSNKCQYLITQPKKFCEECYKVHSKLNKRKDAPSWSSERRTPNKNKPSQYCTSAEKDARDKRKAKDIRNLQRKVSRLREQVDGIIERDGVKVDRQLSGSLEDILQRHLDGLQHSKSEDPKNMFFEVFLQQQLKARDAKGNGGIRWHPLMVRFALQLKLHSQSSLNAARNFIRLPSDRMLWDYTHLYDLKAGVHEDFVNEIAEEVAAMPHDYQKYHALLFDECTVSEHLVQRKTTGDIIGYQKLNEVQTEILELRRKLESEAEGSKLMPVKTPPIAKKILSFMVRGTSSRVQSVVASYPIGTISKEDLHQYVWEVTDCLEASGVCVVAFVCDGSSINRGFFSMQSPRTMTKDGLILDICNPWDPERPIFFIADPPHALKTARNCLENSGRKKSRNMVRNGECITWKPIIRLYKWKGEQTVKKLPRLTAASVHLNSFSRMSVPLCTRVMSNSVASQLNLLKWPETRELSIFI
;
A
#
# COMPACT_ATOMS: atom_id res chain seq x y z
N MET A 1 -7.48 -71.90 11.05
CA MET A 1 -6.63 -72.77 10.21
C MET A 1 -6.81 -72.39 8.74
N ALA A 2 -5.72 -72.31 7.97
CA ALA A 2 -5.55 -72.39 6.50
C ALA A 2 -6.54 -71.64 5.57
N LYS A 3 -6.14 -70.58 4.85
CA LYS A 3 -5.33 -70.51 3.59
C LYS A 3 -6.15 -70.65 2.28
N GLN A 4 -6.01 -69.61 1.45
CA GLN A 4 -5.92 -69.56 -0.03
C GLN A 4 -7.19 -69.49 -0.90
N SER A 5 -7.35 -68.34 -1.60
CA SER A 5 -7.31 -68.34 -3.06
C SER A 5 -6.82 -66.98 -3.63
N VAL A 6 -5.52 -66.99 -3.99
CA VAL A 6 -4.85 -66.34 -5.13
C VAL A 6 -5.17 -64.87 -5.49
N ARG A 7 -4.32 -63.97 -4.99
CA ARG A 7 -3.96 -62.68 -5.61
C ARG A 7 -3.23 -62.93 -6.95
N ARG A 8 -3.72 -62.37 -8.06
CA ARG A 8 -2.88 -61.99 -9.21
C ARG A 8 -2.68 -60.48 -9.21
N ARG A 9 -1.52 -60.03 -8.72
CA ARG A 9 -1.01 -58.67 -8.96
C ARG A 9 -0.60 -58.58 -10.43
N LEU A 10 -1.38 -57.88 -11.24
CA LEU A 10 -0.87 -57.31 -12.49
C LEU A 10 -0.15 -56.02 -12.12
N THR A 11 1.17 -55.98 -12.30
CA THR A 11 1.96 -54.77 -12.10
C THR A 11 1.57 -53.73 -13.14
N SER A 12 1.24 -52.51 -12.70
CA SER A 12 0.84 -51.32 -13.48
C SER A 12 1.56 -51.16 -14.84
N LYS A 13 2.86 -51.49 -14.94
CA LYS A 13 3.62 -51.43 -16.20
C LYS A 13 3.08 -52.31 -17.35
N SER A 14 2.49 -53.47 -17.09
CA SER A 14 1.99 -54.36 -18.16
C SER A 14 0.65 -53.86 -18.74
N TYR A 15 -0.20 -53.33 -17.87
CA TYR A 15 -1.50 -52.74 -18.25
C TYR A 15 -1.32 -51.53 -19.17
N TRP A 16 -0.38 -50.63 -18.87
CA TRP A 16 -0.11 -49.44 -19.67
C TRP A 16 0.62 -49.75 -21.00
N LYS A 17 1.48 -50.77 -21.05
CA LYS A 17 2.11 -51.23 -22.31
C LYS A 17 1.08 -51.78 -23.29
N GLU A 18 0.10 -52.52 -22.79
CA GLU A 18 -0.95 -53.14 -23.59
C GLU A 18 -1.96 -52.10 -24.10
N LYS A 19 -2.29 -51.08 -23.29
CA LYS A 19 -3.13 -49.96 -23.69
C LYS A 19 -2.45 -49.07 -24.75
N LYS A 20 -1.14 -48.83 -24.64
CA LYS A 20 -0.35 -48.08 -25.64
C LYS A 20 -0.22 -48.84 -26.97
N LYS A 21 -0.17 -50.18 -26.93
CA LYS A 21 -0.17 -51.04 -28.13
C LYS A 21 -1.55 -51.04 -28.83
N LYS A 22 -2.64 -51.09 -28.07
CA LYS A 22 -4.02 -51.02 -28.61
C LYS A 22 -4.34 -49.64 -29.21
N LEU A 23 -3.86 -48.56 -28.61
CA LEU A 23 -4.05 -47.19 -29.12
C LEU A 23 -3.32 -46.95 -30.45
N ASN A 24 -2.08 -47.45 -30.59
CA ASN A 24 -1.32 -47.34 -31.84
C ASN A 24 -1.87 -48.22 -32.97
N GLN A 25 -2.59 -49.29 -32.65
CA GLN A 25 -3.23 -50.18 -33.63
C GLN A 25 -4.58 -49.60 -34.11
N SER A 26 -5.29 -48.88 -33.26
CA SER A 26 -6.56 -48.19 -33.60
C SER A 26 -6.40 -46.97 -34.51
N LEU A 27 -5.18 -46.41 -34.63
CA LEU A 27 -4.90 -45.22 -35.47
C LEU A 27 -4.55 -45.54 -36.93
N ARG A 28 -4.63 -46.82 -37.35
CA ARG A 28 -4.23 -47.25 -38.70
C ARG A 28 -5.33 -47.91 -39.56
N GLU A 29 -6.56 -48.04 -39.08
CA GLU A 29 -7.65 -48.65 -39.85
C GLU A 29 -8.93 -47.78 -39.88
N PRO A 30 -9.64 -47.69 -41.02
CA PRO A 30 -10.93 -46.99 -41.10
C PRO A 30 -12.05 -47.80 -40.42
N PRO A 31 -13.09 -47.15 -39.88
CA PRO A 31 -14.11 -47.81 -39.06
C PRO A 31 -15.02 -48.75 -39.88
N PRO A 32 -15.43 -49.91 -39.33
CA PRO A 32 -16.38 -50.81 -39.99
C PRO A 32 -17.83 -50.29 -39.84
N LYS A 33 -18.66 -50.53 -40.86
CA LYS A 33 -20.09 -50.19 -40.85
C LYS A 33 -20.86 -51.04 -39.82
N PRO A 34 -21.82 -50.45 -39.07
CA PRO A 34 -22.61 -51.19 -38.10
C PRO A 34 -23.64 -52.12 -38.77
N PRO A 35 -23.93 -53.30 -38.18
CA PRO A 35 -25.01 -54.19 -38.61
C PRO A 35 -26.40 -53.66 -38.18
N PRO A 36 -27.49 -54.09 -38.84
CA PRO A 36 -28.85 -53.65 -38.53
C PRO A 36 -29.36 -54.23 -37.20
N GLU A 37 -30.02 -53.39 -36.40
CA GLU A 37 -30.59 -53.74 -35.09
C GLU A 37 -31.88 -54.58 -35.19
N PRO A 38 -32.13 -55.50 -34.24
CA PRO A 38 -33.39 -56.24 -34.10
C PRO A 38 -34.52 -55.37 -33.48
N PRO A 39 -35.80 -55.70 -33.72
CA PRO A 39 -36.93 -54.89 -33.27
C PRO A 39 -37.17 -54.95 -31.75
N PRO A 40 -37.63 -53.86 -31.12
CA PRO A 40 -37.87 -53.79 -29.68
C PRO A 40 -39.20 -54.45 -29.25
N GLU A 41 -39.18 -55.12 -28.10
CA GLU A 41 -40.37 -55.65 -27.40
C GLU A 41 -41.22 -54.53 -26.75
N PRO A 42 -42.55 -54.72 -26.62
CA PRO A 42 -43.46 -53.70 -26.10
C PRO A 42 -43.39 -53.56 -24.56
N PRO A 43 -43.53 -52.34 -24.02
CA PRO A 43 -43.58 -52.08 -22.58
C PRO A 43 -44.94 -52.45 -21.95
N PRO A 44 -44.98 -52.84 -20.66
CA PRO A 44 -46.22 -53.12 -19.93
C PRO A 44 -46.98 -51.83 -19.54
N GLU A 45 -48.31 -51.93 -19.50
CA GLU A 45 -49.28 -50.85 -19.28
C GLU A 45 -49.20 -50.19 -17.87
N PRO A 46 -49.42 -48.86 -17.77
CA PRO A 46 -49.50 -48.16 -16.50
C PRO A 46 -50.89 -48.31 -15.82
N PRO A 47 -50.97 -48.41 -14.48
CA PRO A 47 -52.25 -48.41 -13.76
C PRO A 47 -52.94 -47.04 -13.83
N LEU A 48 -54.23 -47.10 -14.17
CA LEU A 48 -55.23 -46.02 -14.14
C LEU A 48 -55.65 -45.74 -12.68
N GLU A 49 -55.42 -44.53 -12.17
CA GLU A 49 -56.37 -43.82 -11.28
C GLU A 49 -55.90 -42.38 -10.94
N PRO A 50 -56.78 -41.36 -11.06
CA PRO A 50 -56.45 -39.95 -10.82
C PRO A 50 -56.58 -39.52 -9.34
N PRO A 51 -55.74 -38.59 -8.85
CA PRO A 51 -55.89 -37.97 -7.53
C PRO A 51 -57.02 -36.91 -7.49
N PRO A 52 -57.69 -36.71 -6.33
CA PRO A 52 -58.91 -35.90 -6.22
C PRO A 52 -58.68 -34.37 -6.13
N GLU A 53 -59.68 -33.63 -6.62
CA GLU A 53 -59.77 -32.16 -6.74
C GLU A 53 -59.88 -31.40 -5.38
N PRO A 54 -59.44 -30.12 -5.32
CA PRO A 54 -59.60 -29.25 -4.16
C PRO A 54 -60.99 -28.57 -4.07
N PRO A 55 -61.53 -28.31 -2.86
CA PRO A 55 -62.83 -27.64 -2.69
C PRO A 55 -62.76 -26.10 -2.81
N PRO A 56 -63.90 -25.42 -3.09
CA PRO A 56 -63.96 -24.03 -3.57
C PRO A 56 -64.53 -22.98 -2.56
N GLU A 57 -64.15 -21.72 -2.83
CA GLU A 57 -64.74 -20.39 -2.52
C GLU A 57 -64.90 -19.83 -1.08
N PRO A 58 -64.61 -18.51 -0.88
CA PRO A 58 -64.88 -17.75 0.36
C PRO A 58 -66.15 -16.83 0.29
N PRO A 59 -66.81 -16.51 1.43
CA PRO A 59 -67.87 -15.48 1.54
C PRO A 59 -67.36 -14.08 2.00
N PRO A 60 -68.20 -13.01 1.94
CA PRO A 60 -67.84 -11.70 1.37
C PRO A 60 -67.77 -10.48 2.32
N GLU A 61 -67.15 -9.40 1.78
CA GLU A 61 -67.21 -7.93 2.01
C GLU A 61 -67.25 -7.26 3.42
N PRO A 62 -66.59 -6.07 3.58
CA PRO A 62 -66.50 -5.29 4.82
C PRO A 62 -67.51 -4.12 4.93
N PRO A 63 -67.80 -3.60 6.15
CA PRO A 63 -68.48 -2.31 6.33
C PRO A 63 -67.51 -1.10 6.44
N PRO A 64 -68.00 0.16 6.25
CA PRO A 64 -67.19 1.32 5.87
C PRO A 64 -66.96 2.41 6.95
N GLU A 65 -65.85 3.15 6.78
CA GLU A 65 -65.56 4.58 7.10
C GLU A 65 -65.38 5.14 8.56
N PRO A 66 -64.65 6.28 8.73
CA PRO A 66 -63.74 6.60 9.86
C PRO A 66 -64.17 7.79 10.76
N PRO A 67 -63.38 8.14 11.81
CA PRO A 67 -63.08 9.56 12.11
C PRO A 67 -61.63 9.78 12.69
N PRO A 68 -61.20 11.00 13.07
CA PRO A 68 -60.46 11.97 12.26
C PRO A 68 -59.06 12.35 12.82
N GLU A 69 -58.26 13.08 12.03
CA GLU A 69 -56.99 13.72 12.45
C GLU A 69 -57.16 14.73 13.59
N PRO A 70 -56.11 14.92 14.42
CA PRO A 70 -55.80 16.27 14.92
C PRO A 70 -54.27 16.54 14.98
N PRO A 71 -53.83 17.79 15.24
CA PRO A 71 -53.86 18.91 14.33
C PRO A 71 -52.45 19.48 14.07
N SER A 72 -52.33 20.20 12.95
CA SER A 72 -51.23 21.11 12.65
C SER A 72 -51.40 22.44 13.40
N GLU A 73 -50.59 22.70 14.44
CA GLU A 73 -50.03 24.03 14.77
C GLU A 73 -49.02 23.95 15.95
N PRO A 74 -47.93 24.75 15.96
CA PRO A 74 -46.84 24.65 16.92
C PRO A 74 -47.11 25.45 18.21
N PRO A 75 -46.53 25.06 19.36
CA PRO A 75 -46.68 25.84 20.59
C PRO A 75 -45.79 27.08 20.59
N SER A 76 -46.44 28.20 20.85
CA SER A 76 -45.89 29.50 21.20
C SER A 76 -45.33 29.48 22.64
N GLU A 77 -44.18 30.14 22.80
CA GLU A 77 -43.52 30.60 24.05
C GLU A 77 -42.46 29.71 24.74
N PRO A 78 -41.34 30.31 25.20
CA PRO A 78 -40.13 29.60 25.64
C PRO A 78 -40.11 29.34 27.18
N PRO A 79 -39.39 28.32 27.66
CA PRO A 79 -39.15 28.14 29.08
C PRO A 79 -38.16 29.17 29.64
N LEU A 80 -38.60 29.90 30.66
CA LEU A 80 -37.78 30.70 31.57
C LEU A 80 -37.01 29.77 32.51
N GLU A 81 -35.69 29.67 32.34
CA GLU A 81 -34.62 29.67 33.36
C GLU A 81 -33.31 29.03 32.82
N PRO A 82 -32.14 29.69 32.94
CA PRO A 82 -30.87 29.13 32.52
C PRO A 82 -30.25 28.20 33.60
N PRO A 83 -29.62 27.06 33.22
CA PRO A 83 -28.84 26.25 34.15
C PRO A 83 -27.49 26.91 34.49
N GLU A 84 -27.06 26.72 35.75
CA GLU A 84 -25.85 27.31 36.36
C GLU A 84 -24.52 26.93 35.67
N PRO A 85 -23.48 27.79 35.77
CA PRO A 85 -22.15 27.51 35.23
C PRO A 85 -21.35 26.51 36.09
N PRO A 86 -20.45 25.70 35.48
CA PRO A 86 -19.61 24.74 36.20
C PRO A 86 -18.49 25.41 37.02
N PRO A 87 -17.97 24.75 38.08
CA PRO A 87 -16.94 25.32 38.95
C PRO A 87 -15.54 25.36 38.29
N GLU A 88 -14.73 26.35 38.71
CA GLU A 88 -13.37 26.59 38.23
C GLU A 88 -12.38 25.43 38.54
N PRO A 89 -11.37 25.19 37.68
CA PRO A 89 -10.31 24.22 37.95
C PRO A 89 -9.26 24.75 38.97
N PRO A 90 -8.62 23.88 39.76
CA PRO A 90 -7.65 24.27 40.79
C PRO A 90 -6.33 24.81 40.20
N PRO A 91 -5.60 25.69 40.92
CA PRO A 91 -4.36 26.28 40.45
C PRO A 91 -3.14 25.56 41.00
N GLU A 92 -2.57 24.58 40.30
CA GLU A 92 -1.18 24.14 40.55
C GLU A 92 -0.43 23.80 39.25
N PRO A 93 0.80 24.31 39.05
CA PRO A 93 1.64 23.98 37.90
C PRO A 93 2.46 22.68 38.14
N PRO A 94 2.65 21.82 37.13
CA PRO A 94 3.59 20.70 37.22
C PRO A 94 5.07 21.18 37.09
N PRO A 95 6.04 20.45 37.68
CA PRO A 95 7.46 20.80 37.68
C PRO A 95 8.15 20.60 36.31
N GLU A 96 9.27 21.31 36.12
CA GLU A 96 10.08 21.35 34.90
C GLU A 96 10.59 19.97 34.41
N PRO A 97 10.73 19.74 33.09
CA PRO A 97 11.35 18.55 32.54
C PRO A 97 12.90 18.64 32.51
N PRO A 98 13.63 17.50 32.64
CA PRO A 98 15.09 17.47 32.63
C PRO A 98 15.70 17.74 31.24
N PRO A 99 16.95 18.22 31.16
CA PRO A 99 17.61 18.56 29.90
C PRO A 99 18.23 17.32 29.24
N GLY A 100 17.82 17.00 28.02
CA GLY A 100 18.46 15.99 27.17
C GLY A 100 18.13 16.17 25.68
N PRO A 101 19.09 15.98 24.76
CA PRO A 101 18.86 16.21 23.33
C PRO A 101 18.09 15.04 22.68
N PRO A 102 17.23 15.29 21.67
CA PRO A 102 16.51 14.22 20.98
C PRO A 102 17.42 13.41 20.03
N PRO A 103 17.18 12.09 19.86
CA PRO A 103 17.80 11.28 18.82
C PRO A 103 17.27 11.65 17.42
N GLY A 104 18.11 11.45 16.39
CA GLY A 104 17.87 11.82 14.99
C GLY A 104 16.64 11.15 14.32
N PRO A 105 16.27 11.61 13.11
CA PRO A 105 15.05 11.16 12.43
C PRO A 105 15.14 9.71 11.92
N PRO A 106 14.03 8.93 11.97
CA PRO A 106 13.99 7.54 11.51
C PRO A 106 13.95 7.40 9.97
N PRO A 107 14.30 6.22 9.42
CA PRO A 107 14.36 5.96 7.97
C PRO A 107 12.98 6.00 7.31
N GLY A 108 12.95 6.43 6.05
CA GLY A 108 11.72 6.56 5.25
C GLY A 108 11.03 5.23 4.88
N PRO A 109 9.73 5.26 4.53
CA PRO A 109 8.94 4.07 4.15
C PRO A 109 9.26 3.52 2.73
N PRO A 110 8.93 2.24 2.46
CA PRO A 110 9.31 1.51 1.26
C PRO A 110 8.64 2.02 -0.03
N SER A 111 9.35 1.82 -1.14
CA SER A 111 8.99 2.27 -2.48
C SER A 111 8.07 1.27 -3.21
N GLU A 112 7.14 1.85 -3.99
CA GLU A 112 6.43 1.31 -5.18
C GLU A 112 4.98 0.78 -5.04
N PRO A 113 4.02 1.46 -5.70
CA PRO A 113 2.76 0.89 -6.23
C PRO A 113 2.82 0.64 -7.76
N PRO A 114 1.86 -0.12 -8.34
CA PRO A 114 1.94 -0.64 -9.71
C PRO A 114 1.90 0.45 -10.78
N LEU A 115 2.72 0.27 -11.82
CA LEU A 115 2.86 1.15 -12.98
C LEU A 115 2.20 0.49 -14.20
N GLU A 116 0.98 0.89 -14.55
CA GLU A 116 0.53 1.01 -15.95
C GLU A 116 -0.86 1.70 -16.04
N PRO A 117 -1.05 2.69 -16.93
CA PRO A 117 -2.36 3.23 -17.30
C PRO A 117 -3.03 2.40 -18.43
N PRO A 118 -4.37 2.39 -18.56
CA PRO A 118 -5.06 1.75 -19.67
C PRO A 118 -4.75 2.45 -21.02
N PRO A 119 -4.84 1.73 -22.16
CA PRO A 119 -4.51 2.27 -23.48
C PRO A 119 -5.49 3.39 -23.93
N GLU A 120 -4.96 4.36 -24.68
CA GLU A 120 -5.71 5.50 -25.22
C GLU A 120 -6.77 5.08 -26.26
N PRO A 121 -7.92 5.77 -26.34
CA PRO A 121 -8.90 5.55 -27.40
C PRO A 121 -8.36 6.00 -28.77
N PRO A 122 -8.76 5.34 -29.87
CA PRO A 122 -8.26 5.65 -31.21
C PRO A 122 -8.64 7.08 -31.65
N PRO A 123 -7.77 7.76 -32.41
CA PRO A 123 -8.04 9.10 -32.92
C PRO A 123 -8.74 8.98 -34.27
N GLU A 124 -10.07 8.84 -34.30
CA GLU A 124 -10.95 9.29 -35.40
C GLU A 124 -12.42 8.85 -35.13
N PRO A 125 -13.41 9.76 -35.23
CA PRO A 125 -14.81 9.37 -35.25
C PRO A 125 -15.20 8.74 -36.60
N PRO A 126 -16.04 7.69 -36.62
CA PRO A 126 -16.54 7.13 -37.87
C PRO A 126 -17.38 8.19 -38.63
N PRO A 127 -17.31 8.22 -39.97
CA PRO A 127 -18.15 9.10 -40.77
C PRO A 127 -19.58 8.55 -40.87
N GLU A 128 -20.52 9.48 -40.67
CA GLU A 128 -21.97 9.43 -40.96
C GLU A 128 -22.90 8.61 -40.03
N PRO A 129 -24.00 9.24 -39.52
CA PRO A 129 -25.07 8.54 -38.82
C PRO A 129 -26.04 7.84 -39.81
N PRO A 130 -26.67 6.72 -39.41
CA PRO A 130 -27.68 6.06 -40.23
C PRO A 130 -28.89 6.97 -40.48
N PRO A 131 -29.47 6.95 -41.70
CA PRO A 131 -30.70 7.69 -41.99
C PRO A 131 -31.88 6.87 -41.49
N GLU A 132 -32.45 7.26 -40.34
CA GLU A 132 -33.90 7.25 -40.04
C GLU A 132 -34.13 7.39 -38.52
N PRO A 133 -35.00 8.32 -38.08
CA PRO A 133 -35.40 8.40 -36.68
C PRO A 133 -36.37 7.26 -36.32
N PRO A 134 -36.28 6.69 -35.10
CA PRO A 134 -37.30 5.76 -34.62
C PRO A 134 -38.67 6.48 -34.50
N PRO A 135 -39.79 5.75 -34.66
CA PRO A 135 -41.13 6.32 -34.57
C PRO A 135 -41.42 6.86 -33.17
N GLU A 136 -42.31 7.87 -33.12
CA GLU A 136 -42.70 8.66 -31.94
C GLU A 136 -43.05 7.81 -30.70
N PRO A 137 -42.83 8.35 -29.49
CA PRO A 137 -43.21 7.67 -28.25
C PRO A 137 -44.75 7.51 -28.14
N PRO A 138 -45.23 6.38 -27.60
CA PRO A 138 -46.66 6.18 -27.38
C PRO A 138 -47.23 7.25 -26.44
N SER A 139 -48.32 7.87 -26.87
CA SER A 139 -49.04 8.95 -26.20
C SER A 139 -50.08 8.48 -25.18
N GLU A 140 -49.90 7.29 -24.58
CA GLU A 140 -50.78 6.81 -23.51
C GLU A 140 -49.96 6.22 -22.35
N PRO A 141 -50.19 6.68 -21.10
CA PRO A 141 -49.58 6.06 -19.93
C PRO A 141 -50.19 4.67 -19.68
N PRO A 142 -49.40 3.65 -19.33
CA PRO A 142 -49.94 2.38 -18.88
C PRO A 142 -50.70 2.60 -17.56
N SER A 143 -52.02 2.45 -17.65
CA SER A 143 -52.91 2.16 -16.54
C SER A 143 -52.56 0.77 -16.01
N GLU A 144 -51.67 0.73 -15.00
CA GLU A 144 -51.66 -0.19 -13.85
C GLU A 144 -50.26 -0.21 -13.19
N PRO A 145 -50.14 0.15 -11.90
CA PRO A 145 -48.90 -0.02 -11.16
C PRO A 145 -48.66 -1.51 -10.82
N PRO A 146 -47.40 -1.99 -10.80
CA PRO A 146 -47.08 -3.33 -10.36
C PRO A 146 -47.59 -3.58 -8.94
N LEU A 147 -48.46 -4.56 -8.82
CA LEU A 147 -48.83 -5.19 -7.56
C LEU A 147 -47.59 -5.90 -7.00
N GLU A 148 -47.24 -5.53 -5.77
CA GLU A 148 -46.34 -6.18 -4.79
C GLU A 148 -44.97 -5.50 -4.50
N PRO A 149 -44.79 -4.92 -3.30
CA PRO A 149 -43.48 -4.63 -2.73
C PRO A 149 -42.79 -5.91 -2.22
N PRO A 150 -41.44 -5.93 -2.16
CA PRO A 150 -40.69 -7.08 -1.65
C PRO A 150 -41.04 -7.37 -0.17
N GLU A 151 -41.17 -8.66 0.17
CA GLU A 151 -41.49 -9.14 1.51
C GLU A 151 -40.57 -8.57 2.60
N PRO A 152 -41.10 -8.15 3.76
CA PRO A 152 -40.31 -7.80 4.94
C PRO A 152 -39.66 -9.06 5.57
N PRO A 153 -38.52 -8.92 6.26
CA PRO A 153 -37.87 -10.03 6.94
C PRO A 153 -38.77 -10.64 8.03
N PRO A 154 -38.65 -11.95 8.33
CA PRO A 154 -39.50 -12.62 9.31
C PRO A 154 -39.33 -12.04 10.72
N GLU A 155 -40.46 -11.90 11.43
CA GLU A 155 -40.53 -11.50 12.83
C GLU A 155 -39.86 -12.53 13.77
N PRO A 156 -39.34 -12.08 14.93
CA PRO A 156 -38.80 -12.97 15.96
C PRO A 156 -39.90 -13.83 16.60
N PRO A 157 -39.57 -15.04 17.11
CA PRO A 157 -40.56 -15.91 17.75
C PRO A 157 -41.17 -15.23 19.00
N PRO A 158 -42.48 -15.37 19.23
CA PRO A 158 -43.11 -14.99 20.48
C PRO A 158 -43.08 -16.20 21.43
N GLU A 159 -42.33 -16.10 22.53
CA GLU A 159 -42.72 -16.67 23.84
C GLU A 159 -41.63 -16.39 24.91
N PRO A 160 -42.01 -15.97 26.13
CA PRO A 160 -41.09 -15.87 27.27
C PRO A 160 -40.87 -17.27 27.92
N PRO A 161 -39.69 -17.53 28.51
CA PRO A 161 -39.49 -18.73 29.33
C PRO A 161 -40.30 -18.65 30.64
N PRO A 162 -40.74 -19.79 31.22
CA PRO A 162 -41.47 -19.83 32.48
C PRO A 162 -40.59 -19.43 33.67
N GLU A 163 -41.24 -18.93 34.72
CA GLU A 163 -40.66 -18.47 35.99
C GLU A 163 -39.69 -19.48 36.65
N PRO A 164 -38.67 -19.00 37.40
CA PRO A 164 -37.71 -19.87 38.07
C PRO A 164 -38.30 -20.56 39.31
N PRO A 165 -37.86 -21.80 39.63
CA PRO A 165 -38.29 -22.51 40.84
C PRO A 165 -37.75 -21.84 42.12
N PRO A 166 -38.52 -21.83 43.23
CA PRO A 166 -38.03 -21.31 44.50
C PRO A 166 -37.24 -22.40 45.26
N GLY A 167 -35.97 -22.13 45.58
CA GLY A 167 -35.24 -22.84 46.63
C GLY A 167 -33.75 -23.11 46.33
N PRO A 168 -32.83 -22.87 47.29
CA PRO A 168 -31.40 -23.14 47.11
C PRO A 168 -31.01 -24.55 47.64
N PRO A 169 -30.06 -25.23 46.98
CA PRO A 169 -29.18 -26.17 47.69
C PRO A 169 -27.71 -26.07 47.21
N PRO A 170 -26.79 -26.85 47.81
CA PRO A 170 -26.01 -26.57 49.00
C PRO A 170 -24.60 -26.00 48.68
N GLY A 171 -23.83 -25.67 49.72
CA GLY A 171 -22.56 -24.93 49.68
C GLY A 171 -21.38 -25.53 48.89
N PRO A 172 -20.24 -24.83 48.88
CA PRO A 172 -19.16 -25.03 47.91
C PRO A 172 -18.39 -26.35 48.13
N PRO A 173 -17.93 -27.00 47.04
CA PRO A 173 -16.99 -28.12 47.14
C PRO A 173 -15.61 -27.65 47.62
N PRO A 174 -14.82 -28.55 48.25
CA PRO A 174 -13.51 -28.22 48.82
C PRO A 174 -12.50 -27.81 47.73
N GLY A 175 -11.57 -26.92 48.12
CA GLY A 175 -10.57 -26.32 47.24
C GLY A 175 -9.59 -27.31 46.59
N PRO A 176 -8.84 -26.84 45.57
CA PRO A 176 -7.96 -27.68 44.76
C PRO A 176 -6.74 -28.21 45.54
N PRO A 177 -6.22 -29.40 45.19
CA PRO A 177 -5.01 -29.96 45.80
C PRO A 177 -3.78 -29.10 45.47
N SER A 178 -2.89 -29.00 46.46
CA SER A 178 -1.65 -28.23 46.43
C SER A 178 -0.51 -29.12 45.93
N GLU A 179 -0.37 -29.28 44.62
CA GLU A 179 0.89 -29.75 44.01
C GLU A 179 1.12 -29.04 42.65
N PRO A 180 2.31 -28.45 42.43
CA PRO A 180 2.63 -27.78 41.18
C PRO A 180 2.94 -28.81 40.07
N PRO A 181 2.50 -28.57 38.81
CA PRO A 181 2.93 -29.38 37.68
C PRO A 181 4.43 -29.19 37.39
N PRO A 182 5.13 -30.22 36.88
CA PRO A 182 6.55 -30.13 36.55
C PRO A 182 6.80 -29.12 35.41
N GLU A 183 7.94 -28.42 35.49
CA GLU A 183 8.37 -27.43 34.50
C GLU A 183 8.44 -28.03 33.08
N PRO A 184 8.00 -27.28 32.05
CA PRO A 184 8.20 -27.67 30.67
C PRO A 184 9.70 -27.63 30.30
N PRO A 185 10.18 -28.56 29.46
CA PRO A 185 11.56 -28.55 28.99
C PRO A 185 11.86 -27.28 28.18
N PRO A 186 13.12 -26.79 28.19
CA PRO A 186 13.50 -25.59 27.45
C PRO A 186 13.27 -25.79 25.94
N GLU A 187 12.58 -24.84 25.31
CA GLU A 187 12.43 -24.76 23.87
C GLU A 187 13.82 -24.57 23.19
N PRO A 188 14.06 -25.21 22.04
CA PRO A 188 15.29 -25.01 21.28
C PRO A 188 15.34 -23.59 20.71
N GLU A 189 16.55 -23.02 20.71
CA GLU A 189 16.88 -21.73 20.12
C GLU A 189 16.33 -21.64 18.68
N ASN A 190 15.32 -20.80 18.48
CA ASN A 190 14.90 -20.39 17.15
C ASN A 190 15.95 -19.42 16.60
N ASP A 191 16.86 -19.99 15.82
CA ASP A 191 17.67 -19.28 14.85
C ASP A 191 16.72 -18.63 13.83
N ASP A 192 16.50 -17.33 13.97
CA ASP A 192 15.74 -16.49 13.03
C ASP A 192 16.54 -16.38 11.72
N GLY A 193 16.51 -17.48 10.95
CA GLY A 193 17.02 -17.58 9.60
C GLY A 193 16.19 -16.74 8.63
N PHE A 194 16.40 -15.43 8.65
CA PHE A 194 16.05 -14.54 7.55
C PHE A 194 16.82 -14.97 6.29
N PHE A 195 16.18 -15.73 5.40
CA PHE A 195 16.67 -15.93 4.04
C PHE A 195 16.49 -14.63 3.24
N ILE A 196 17.46 -13.73 3.38
CA ILE A 196 17.71 -12.68 2.39
C ILE A 196 18.46 -13.35 1.23
N VAL A 197 17.80 -13.53 0.09
CA VAL A 197 18.50 -13.80 -1.17
C VAL A 197 19.24 -12.51 -1.56
N LYS A 198 20.46 -12.35 -1.06
CA LYS A 198 21.44 -11.42 -1.61
C LYS A 198 21.94 -12.01 -2.92
N VAL A 199 21.59 -11.36 -4.02
CA VAL A 199 22.27 -11.56 -5.31
C VAL A 199 23.69 -11.00 -5.15
N TYR A 200 24.65 -11.87 -4.90
CA TYR A 200 26.08 -11.55 -5.00
C TYR A 200 26.45 -11.56 -6.48
N CYS A 201 26.98 -10.42 -6.97
CA CYS A 201 27.78 -10.35 -8.18
C CYS A 201 29.25 -10.54 -7.76
N PRO A 202 30.01 -11.51 -8.29
CA PRO A 202 31.36 -11.81 -7.84
C PRO A 202 32.40 -10.98 -8.61
N PHE A 203 33.14 -10.13 -7.90
CA PHE A 203 34.49 -9.68 -8.29
C PHE A 203 35.20 -9.22 -7.00
N ASP A 204 35.85 -10.16 -6.31
CA ASP A 204 37.03 -9.90 -5.46
C ASP A 204 38.24 -10.29 -6.34
N GLU A 205 39.45 -9.70 -6.26
CA GLU A 205 40.35 -9.53 -5.13
C GLU A 205 41.54 -8.64 -5.66
N HIS A 206 42.21 -7.75 -4.92
CA HIS A 206 43.25 -8.07 -3.94
C HIS A 206 43.81 -6.82 -3.21
N SER A 207 44.00 -6.99 -1.90
CA SER A 207 45.12 -6.59 -1.02
C SER A 207 45.71 -5.17 -1.07
N TYR A 208 45.78 -4.49 0.08
CA TYR A 208 46.97 -4.54 0.96
C TYR A 208 46.72 -3.87 2.32
N HIS A 209 47.38 -4.43 3.34
CA HIS A 209 47.48 -4.02 4.75
C HIS A 209 47.86 -2.54 4.99
N GLY A 210 47.46 -1.99 6.15
CA GLY A 210 48.20 -0.88 6.75
C GLY A 210 47.48 -0.17 7.91
N MET A 211 47.88 -0.49 9.13
CA MET A 211 47.51 0.16 10.41
C MET A 211 48.00 1.64 10.52
N ILE A 212 47.66 2.24 11.68
CA ILE A 212 48.29 3.41 12.39
C ILE A 212 47.47 4.70 12.20
N SER A 213 46.71 5.16 13.20
CA SER A 213 47.07 5.80 14.48
C SER A 213 47.57 7.25 14.37
N VAL A 214 46.83 8.10 15.07
CA VAL A 214 47.00 9.52 15.41
C VAL A 214 48.43 9.93 15.80
N GLN A 215 48.89 11.10 15.31
CA GLN A 215 49.59 12.16 16.08
C GLN A 215 49.87 13.45 15.25
N LYS A 216 49.73 14.61 15.91
CA LYS A 216 50.28 15.97 15.61
C LYS A 216 51.83 15.93 15.46
N PRO A 217 52.57 16.92 14.89
CA PRO A 217 52.61 18.33 15.38
C PRO A 217 53.10 19.46 14.41
N ASP A 218 53.03 20.70 14.95
CA ASP A 218 53.89 21.91 14.88
C ASP A 218 54.73 22.37 13.65
N VAL A 219 54.45 23.63 13.27
CA VAL A 219 55.32 24.85 13.18
C VAL A 219 56.66 24.86 12.42
N ALA A 220 56.72 25.86 11.51
CA ALA A 220 57.82 26.70 10.99
C ALA A 220 58.78 26.16 9.92
N ASP A 221 58.89 26.94 8.83
CA ASP A 221 60.21 27.32 8.32
C ASP A 221 60.19 28.68 7.61
N LYS A 222 61.37 29.31 7.59
CA LYS A 222 61.67 30.73 7.32
C LYS A 222 62.66 30.83 6.14
N LEU A 223 62.94 32.07 5.70
CA LEU A 223 64.08 32.55 4.86
C LEU A 223 63.77 32.64 3.34
N GLU A 224 64.17 33.66 2.56
CA GLU A 224 64.96 34.88 2.76
C GLU A 224 64.96 35.75 1.46
N LEU A 225 65.61 36.91 1.54
CA LEU A 225 66.32 37.69 0.50
C LEU A 225 65.71 39.03 0.03
N ASP A 226 66.40 40.10 0.49
CA ASP A 226 66.97 41.26 -0.23
C ASP A 226 66.06 42.10 -1.15
N GLY A 227 66.11 43.42 -1.21
CA GLY A 227 67.07 44.46 -0.80
C GLY A 227 66.75 45.73 -1.62
N ASP A 228 67.28 46.87 -1.18
CA ASP A 228 67.38 48.19 -1.87
C ASP A 228 66.28 49.27 -1.71
N SER A 229 66.56 50.16 -0.74
CA SER A 229 66.72 51.64 -0.82
C SER A 229 65.84 52.45 -1.80
N ALA A 230 64.87 53.25 -1.31
CA ALA A 230 64.97 54.66 -0.86
C ALA A 230 64.97 55.69 -2.03
N PRO A 231 64.52 56.98 -1.90
CA PRO A 231 64.43 57.73 -0.65
C PRO A 231 63.33 58.84 -0.52
N LEU A 232 63.25 59.41 0.69
CA LEU A 232 62.86 60.79 1.09
C LEU A 232 61.38 61.17 1.32
N GLN A 233 61.14 61.44 2.61
CA GLN A 233 60.49 62.63 3.18
C GLN A 233 58.96 62.75 3.04
N HIS A 234 58.26 62.52 4.16
CA HIS A 234 57.85 63.64 5.00
C HIS A 234 57.40 63.14 6.38
N GLU A 235 58.09 63.60 7.42
CA GLU A 235 57.55 63.59 8.78
C GLU A 235 56.22 64.36 8.77
N SER A 236 55.15 63.69 9.16
CA SER A 236 53.89 64.34 9.55
C SER A 236 53.75 64.15 11.05
N THR A 237 53.99 65.22 11.79
CA THR A 237 53.65 65.39 13.20
C THR A 237 52.18 65.00 13.45
N PRO A 238 51.83 64.53 14.66
CA PRO A 238 50.51 63.99 14.96
C PRO A 238 49.46 65.10 14.80
N ALA A 239 48.47 64.86 13.93
CA ALA A 239 47.37 65.78 13.72
C ALA A 239 46.67 66.07 15.05
N CYS A 240 46.51 67.36 15.38
CA CYS A 240 45.70 67.78 16.52
C CYS A 240 44.30 67.15 16.38
N PRO A 241 43.70 66.57 17.44
CA PRO A 241 42.35 66.00 17.40
C PRO A 241 41.31 66.92 16.75
N GLU A 242 41.49 68.25 16.89
CA GLU A 242 40.64 69.27 16.27
C GLU A 242 40.74 69.32 14.74
N ASP A 243 41.92 69.08 14.17
CA ASP A 243 42.14 69.06 12.71
C ASP A 243 41.48 67.83 12.06
N VAL A 244 41.53 66.69 12.75
CA VAL A 244 40.88 65.44 12.34
C VAL A 244 39.36 65.62 12.28
N ILE A 245 38.78 66.28 13.29
CA ILE A 245 37.35 66.58 13.34
C ILE A 245 36.95 67.55 12.22
N LYS A 246 37.78 68.55 11.91
CA LYS A 246 37.52 69.51 10.83
C LYS A 246 37.50 68.83 9.46
N GLN A 247 38.43 67.91 9.21
CA GLN A 247 38.45 67.10 7.99
C GLN A 247 37.26 66.14 7.90
N LEU A 248 36.91 65.48 9.02
CA LEU A 248 35.73 64.62 9.10
C LEU A 248 34.45 65.39 8.81
N LYS A 249 34.22 66.54 9.46
CA LYS A 249 33.06 67.40 9.21
C LYS A 249 32.92 67.82 7.75
N ALA A 250 34.03 68.06 7.05
CA ALA A 250 34.02 68.44 5.63
C ALA A 250 33.61 67.27 4.69
N LEU A 251 33.85 66.02 5.09
CA LEU A 251 33.58 64.82 4.28
C LEU A 251 32.21 64.18 4.58
N MET A 252 31.51 64.64 5.63
CA MET A 252 30.24 64.08 6.06
C MET A 252 29.03 64.67 5.32
N PRO A 253 28.03 63.85 4.91
CA PRO A 253 26.79 64.33 4.33
C PRO A 253 25.96 65.17 5.34
N PRO A 254 24.99 65.99 4.88
CA PRO A 254 24.20 66.91 5.73
C PRO A 254 23.40 66.26 6.89
N ARG A 255 23.27 64.93 6.89
CA ARG A 255 22.58 64.14 7.91
C ARG A 255 23.52 63.53 8.94
N TRP A 256 24.81 63.78 8.85
CA TRP A 256 25.80 63.24 9.75
C TRP A 256 26.45 64.35 10.58
N ARG A 257 26.63 64.09 11.86
CA ARG A 257 27.32 64.95 12.82
C ARG A 257 28.56 64.24 13.33
N VAL A 258 29.58 65.03 13.63
CA VAL A 258 30.83 64.57 14.21
C VAL A 258 31.12 65.47 15.40
N ASP A 259 31.11 64.88 16.58
CA ASP A 259 31.28 65.54 17.86
C ASP A 259 32.46 64.90 18.61
N LEU A 260 33.06 65.65 19.53
CA LEU A 260 34.14 65.16 20.40
C LEU A 260 33.62 65.16 21.83
N GLU A 261 33.52 63.97 22.41
CA GLU A 261 33.09 63.78 23.80
C GLU A 261 34.14 62.93 24.51
N ASP A 262 34.63 63.39 25.66
CA ASP A 262 35.56 62.67 26.54
C ASP A 262 36.79 62.04 25.83
N GLY A 263 37.36 62.76 24.85
CA GLY A 263 38.51 62.27 24.09
C GLY A 263 38.17 61.13 23.12
N CYS A 264 36.91 61.02 22.69
CA CYS A 264 36.47 60.09 21.66
C CYS A 264 35.77 60.84 20.52
N VAL A 265 35.96 60.37 19.29
CA VAL A 265 35.25 60.88 18.10
C VAL A 265 33.90 60.18 18.01
N CYS A 266 32.83 60.94 18.17
CA CYS A 266 31.45 60.49 18.08
C CYS A 266 30.87 60.88 16.71
N VAL A 267 30.57 59.90 15.88
CA VAL A 267 29.97 60.12 14.55
C VAL A 267 28.53 59.64 14.59
N SER A 268 27.56 60.51 14.29
CA SER A 268 26.13 60.16 14.35
C SER A 268 25.39 60.55 13.07
N CYS A 269 24.65 59.61 12.48
CA CYS A 269 23.66 59.88 11.45
C CYS A 269 22.33 60.20 12.12
N VAL A 270 21.78 61.37 11.87
CA VAL A 270 20.51 61.83 12.43
C VAL A 270 19.33 61.64 11.47
N SER A 271 18.12 61.66 12.03
CA SER A 271 16.86 61.72 11.28
C SER A 271 16.84 62.95 10.37
N ASP A 272 16.04 62.85 9.32
CA ASP A 272 15.90 63.87 8.28
C ASP A 272 14.67 64.76 8.54
N ASP A 273 14.31 64.91 9.81
CA ASP A 273 13.26 65.80 10.30
C ASP A 273 13.86 66.86 11.22
N VAL A 274 13.02 67.80 11.67
CA VAL A 274 13.44 68.92 12.52
C VAL A 274 14.00 68.45 13.87
N ALA A 275 13.57 67.28 14.36
CA ALA A 275 14.01 66.73 15.65
C ALA A 275 15.45 66.18 15.61
N ARG A 276 15.97 65.83 14.42
CA ARG A 276 17.36 65.38 14.18
C ARG A 276 17.84 64.33 15.19
N ILE A 277 17.04 63.29 15.42
CA ILE A 277 17.29 62.20 16.37
C ILE A 277 18.39 61.27 15.84
N PRO A 278 19.40 60.86 16.65
CA PRO A 278 20.42 59.92 16.22
C PRO A 278 19.85 58.54 15.87
N GLN A 279 20.07 58.11 14.63
CA GLN A 279 19.62 56.81 14.09
C GLN A 279 20.73 55.77 14.11
N ARG A 280 21.95 56.19 13.75
CA ARG A 280 23.17 55.38 13.77
C ARG A 280 24.26 56.21 14.41
N SER A 281 25.06 55.63 15.29
CA SER A 281 26.23 56.31 15.81
C SER A 281 27.40 55.36 15.98
N ALA A 282 28.61 55.91 15.99
CA ALA A 282 29.83 55.19 16.29
C ALA A 282 30.69 56.07 17.19
N ILE A 283 31.29 55.45 18.20
CA ILE A 283 32.21 56.08 19.14
C ILE A 283 33.58 55.44 18.90
N ILE A 284 34.58 56.27 18.62
CA ILE A 284 35.95 55.85 18.31
C ILE A 284 36.90 56.54 19.28
N SER A 285 37.60 55.78 20.13
CA SER A 285 38.60 56.33 21.05
C SER A 285 39.96 56.42 20.38
N PHE A 286 40.76 57.43 20.75
CA PHE A 286 42.15 57.54 20.27
C PHE A 286 43.07 56.41 20.77
N SER A 287 42.61 55.60 21.72
CA SER A 287 43.28 54.38 22.20
C SER A 287 42.92 53.10 21.41
N GLY A 288 42.13 53.22 20.33
CA GLY A 288 41.75 52.10 19.46
C GLY A 288 40.45 51.38 19.85
N GLY A 289 39.70 51.90 20.83
CA GLY A 289 38.39 51.39 21.22
C GLY A 289 37.30 51.83 20.25
N PHE A 290 36.43 50.91 19.86
CA PHE A 290 35.40 51.17 18.86
C PHE A 290 34.05 50.56 19.25
N ARG A 291 32.98 51.35 19.22
CA ARG A 291 31.61 50.91 19.55
C ARG A 291 30.62 51.51 18.56
N ALA A 292 29.84 50.65 17.90
CA ALA A 292 28.80 51.06 16.96
C ALA A 292 27.40 50.86 17.54
N PHE A 293 26.51 51.80 17.27
CA PHE A 293 25.15 51.84 17.76
C PHE A 293 24.16 52.06 16.61
N ALA A 294 23.00 51.42 16.71
CA ALA A 294 21.86 51.65 15.84
C ALA A 294 20.58 51.72 16.69
N HIS A 295 19.77 52.75 16.49
CA HIS A 295 18.54 52.98 17.27
C HIS A 295 18.80 52.89 18.79
N GLY A 296 19.88 53.53 19.26
CA GLY A 296 20.29 53.57 20.67
C GLY A 296 20.79 52.24 21.25
N ARG A 297 20.87 51.16 20.46
CA ARG A 297 21.43 49.87 20.90
C ARG A 297 22.83 49.65 20.36
N GLU A 298 23.71 49.20 21.24
CA GLU A 298 25.05 48.77 20.85
C GLU A 298 24.99 47.49 20.01
N LEU A 299 25.73 47.49 18.90
CA LEU A 299 25.85 46.33 18.03
C LEU A 299 26.84 45.33 18.63
N HIS A 300 26.47 44.05 18.61
CA HIS A 300 27.33 42.96 19.10
C HIS A 300 28.66 42.89 18.33
N HIS A 301 29.76 42.58 19.02
CA HIS A 301 31.12 42.51 18.46
C HIS A 301 31.27 41.56 17.26
N SER A 302 30.36 40.58 17.11
CA SER A 302 30.33 39.67 15.96
C SER A 302 29.67 40.26 14.71
N HIS A 303 29.21 41.51 14.75
CA HIS A 303 28.58 42.16 13.60
C HIS A 303 29.64 42.51 12.53
N THR A 304 29.29 42.42 11.25
CA THR A 304 30.22 42.66 10.12
C THR A 304 30.88 44.04 10.14
N VAL A 305 30.25 45.00 10.82
CA VAL A 305 30.81 46.35 11.07
C VAL A 305 32.13 46.33 11.84
N TYR A 306 32.39 45.29 12.63
CA TYR A 306 33.62 45.13 13.44
C TYR A 306 34.70 44.29 12.73
N GLN A 307 34.35 43.51 11.70
CA GLN A 307 35.27 42.56 11.04
C GLN A 307 36.43 43.26 10.30
N HIS A 308 36.24 44.50 9.85
CA HIS A 308 37.29 45.26 9.14
C HIS A 308 38.05 46.23 10.05
N THR A 309 37.77 46.27 11.36
CA THR A 309 38.21 47.38 12.23
C THR A 309 39.10 46.93 13.39
N ILE A 310 38.97 45.68 13.85
CA ILE A 310 39.66 45.22 15.08
C ILE A 310 41.15 44.87 14.86
N GLU A 311 41.57 44.46 13.66
CA GLU A 311 42.95 43.98 13.43
C GLU A 311 43.99 45.10 13.17
N GLU A 312 43.59 46.31 12.79
CA GLU A 312 44.52 47.35 12.29
C GLU A 312 44.69 48.61 13.16
N LEU A 313 43.81 48.88 14.14
CA LEU A 313 43.81 50.11 14.95
C LEU A 313 44.96 50.26 15.99
N SER A 314 46.01 49.45 15.90
CA SER A 314 47.11 49.42 16.87
C SER A 314 48.24 50.42 16.60
N ALA A 315 48.19 51.21 15.51
CA ALA A 315 49.25 52.15 15.13
C ALA A 315 48.76 53.63 15.11
N PRO A 316 49.25 54.51 16.02
CA PRO A 316 48.81 55.90 16.13
C PRO A 316 48.96 56.74 14.86
N GLN A 317 49.89 56.38 13.96
CA GLN A 317 50.18 57.12 12.74
C GLN A 317 49.21 56.83 11.57
N LYS A 318 48.29 55.86 11.71
CA LYS A 318 47.28 55.53 10.69
C LYS A 318 45.83 55.73 11.15
N PHE A 319 45.63 56.17 12.40
CA PHE A 319 44.32 56.32 13.03
C PHE A 319 43.31 57.14 12.20
N VAL A 320 43.76 58.25 11.60
CA VAL A 320 42.88 59.13 10.80
C VAL A 320 42.42 58.46 9.51
N SER A 321 43.32 57.82 8.76
CA SER A 321 42.96 57.10 7.52
C SER A 321 42.05 55.90 7.77
N GLU A 322 42.23 55.23 8.90
CA GLU A 322 41.43 54.08 9.31
C GLU A 322 40.02 54.52 9.76
N CYS A 323 39.93 55.59 10.57
CA CYS A 323 38.66 56.23 10.90
C CYS A 323 37.88 56.65 9.64
N MET A 324 38.56 57.23 8.66
CA MET A 324 37.97 57.65 7.38
C MET A 324 37.43 56.47 6.57
N THR A 325 38.19 55.37 6.50
CA THR A 325 37.77 54.14 5.79
C THR A 325 36.57 53.50 6.47
N PHE A 326 36.61 53.40 7.81
CA PHE A 326 35.51 52.89 8.60
C PHE A 326 34.24 53.72 8.40
N ILE A 327 34.32 55.05 8.55
CA ILE A 327 33.17 55.94 8.41
C ILE A 327 32.58 55.83 7.00
N SER A 328 33.43 55.69 5.98
CA SER A 328 32.99 55.48 4.59
C SER A 328 32.17 54.19 4.44
N ASN A 329 32.59 53.08 5.05
CA ASN A 329 31.85 51.81 5.04
C ASN A 329 30.59 51.86 5.92
N PHE A 330 30.68 52.44 7.11
CA PHE A 330 29.57 52.59 8.05
C PHE A 330 28.43 53.43 7.46
N ARG A 331 28.77 54.44 6.64
CA ARG A 331 27.78 55.27 5.93
C ARG A 331 26.88 54.47 5.01
N LEU A 332 27.40 53.42 4.38
CA LEU A 332 26.68 52.56 3.43
C LEU A 332 25.73 51.57 4.10
N LEU A 333 25.83 51.38 5.42
CA LEU A 333 24.99 50.44 6.17
C LEU A 333 23.64 51.04 6.54
N GLU A 334 22.54 50.50 6.02
CA GLU A 334 21.21 50.98 6.36
C GLU A 334 20.62 50.25 7.58
N ILE A 335 19.67 50.90 8.26
CA ILE A 335 18.86 50.23 9.28
C ILE A 335 17.99 49.18 8.58
N CYS A 336 18.04 47.93 9.04
CA CYS A 336 17.13 46.86 8.64
C CYS A 336 15.68 47.34 8.83
N VAL A 337 14.77 47.22 7.88
CA VAL A 337 13.40 47.77 8.06
C VAL A 337 12.48 46.84 8.87
N GLY A 338 12.90 45.61 9.14
CA GLY A 338 12.06 44.60 9.80
C GLY A 338 10.81 44.24 8.98
N VAL A 339 9.79 43.67 9.63
CA VAL A 339 8.49 43.43 9.01
C VAL A 339 7.58 44.63 9.27
N TYR A 340 7.52 45.55 8.30
CA TYR A 340 6.74 46.80 8.42
C TYR A 340 5.38 46.76 7.70
N GLN A 341 5.07 45.71 6.94
CA GLN A 341 3.83 45.66 6.16
C GLN A 341 2.59 45.60 7.07
N GLU A 342 1.64 46.52 6.87
CA GLU A 342 0.42 46.64 7.70
C GLU A 342 -0.41 45.35 7.72
N GLN A 343 -0.51 44.66 6.59
CA GLN A 343 -1.23 43.37 6.47
C GLN A 343 -0.74 42.29 7.46
N HIS A 344 0.50 42.39 7.96
CA HIS A 344 1.07 41.43 8.90
C HIS A 344 0.85 41.81 10.37
N GLN A 345 0.44 43.06 10.67
CA GLN A 345 0.30 43.56 12.04
C GLN A 345 -0.63 42.72 12.91
N LYS A 346 -1.71 42.18 12.32
CA LYS A 346 -2.65 41.27 12.99
C LYS A 346 -1.98 40.04 13.61
N TRP A 347 -0.85 39.60 13.06
CA TRP A 347 -0.12 38.42 13.51
C TRP A 347 1.06 38.72 14.43
N TRP A 348 1.40 39.99 14.65
CA TRP A 348 2.57 40.37 15.44
C TRP A 348 2.45 39.96 16.91
N LYS A 349 1.25 40.01 17.49
CA LYS A 349 1.00 39.56 18.88
C LYS A 349 1.46 38.11 19.11
N GLY A 350 1.26 37.23 18.13
CA GLY A 350 1.66 35.82 18.21
C GLY A 350 3.13 35.54 17.87
N CYS A 351 3.97 36.58 17.79
CA CYS A 351 5.42 36.43 17.53
C CYS A 351 6.28 37.11 18.60
N LEU A 352 5.67 37.66 19.66
CA LEU A 352 6.37 38.47 20.68
C LEU A 352 7.40 37.69 21.52
N ASP A 353 7.29 36.36 21.59
CA ASP A 353 8.28 35.53 22.30
C ASP A 353 9.66 35.54 21.63
N THR A 354 9.70 35.79 20.31
CA THR A 354 10.93 35.76 19.51
C THR A 354 11.22 37.08 18.78
N CYS A 355 10.29 38.03 18.85
CA CYS A 355 10.33 39.30 18.16
C CYS A 355 9.85 40.43 19.08
N HIS A 356 10.24 41.66 18.79
CA HIS A 356 9.71 42.84 19.48
C HIS A 356 9.17 43.86 18.46
N ILE A 357 8.23 44.68 18.94
CA ILE A 357 7.62 45.74 18.14
C ILE A 357 8.43 47.02 18.33
N ASP A 358 8.96 47.55 17.23
CA ASP A 358 9.63 48.83 17.13
C ASP A 358 8.62 49.87 16.61
N ASN A 359 8.23 50.82 17.47
CA ASN A 359 7.31 51.91 17.14
C ASN A 359 8.01 53.11 16.47
N ASN A 360 9.24 52.91 15.99
CA ASN A 360 10.06 53.92 15.33
C ASN A 360 10.29 55.22 16.13
N PRO A 361 10.74 55.16 17.39
CA PRO A 361 11.05 56.36 18.18
C PRO A 361 12.24 57.15 17.61
N PHE A 362 13.00 56.58 16.67
CA PHE A 362 14.16 57.20 16.02
C PHE A 362 13.82 57.82 14.66
N HIS A 363 12.54 57.88 14.29
CA HIS A 363 12.02 58.58 13.12
C HIS A 363 12.65 58.13 11.78
N GLU A 364 12.87 56.82 11.61
CA GLU A 364 13.28 56.22 10.34
C GLU A 364 12.15 56.37 9.30
N LYS A 365 12.45 56.90 8.11
CA LYS A 365 11.42 57.21 7.10
C LYS A 365 10.79 55.97 6.48
N ARG A 366 11.51 54.85 6.48
CA ARG A 366 11.14 53.63 5.76
C ARG A 366 10.01 52.82 6.42
N TYR A 367 9.67 53.09 7.68
CA TYR A 367 8.56 52.43 8.37
C TYR A 367 8.02 53.30 9.53
N LYS A 368 6.72 53.23 9.82
CA LYS A 368 6.13 53.87 11.01
C LYS A 368 6.20 52.97 12.24
N LYS A 369 6.01 51.67 12.02
CA LYS A 369 6.03 50.62 13.04
C LYS A 369 6.51 49.34 12.36
N THR A 370 7.33 48.54 13.03
CA THR A 370 7.86 47.31 12.46
C THR A 370 8.03 46.22 13.51
N LEU A 371 7.90 44.97 13.10
CA LEU A 371 8.24 43.81 13.94
C LEU A 371 9.68 43.36 13.61
N ARG A 372 10.54 43.30 14.61
CA ARG A 372 11.94 42.86 14.48
C ARG A 372 12.18 41.58 15.26
N SER A 373 13.00 40.69 14.72
CA SER A 373 13.50 39.55 15.50
C SER A 373 14.31 40.06 16.71
N ASN A 374 14.25 39.35 17.84
CA ASN A 374 15.12 39.63 18.99
C ASN A 374 16.61 39.43 18.65
N LYS A 375 16.92 38.71 17.57
CA LYS A 375 18.26 38.51 17.00
C LYS A 375 18.54 39.40 15.77
N CYS A 376 17.80 40.50 15.60
CA CYS A 376 18.00 41.44 14.50
C CYS A 376 19.40 42.06 14.54
N GLN A 377 20.10 42.09 13.40
CA GLN A 377 21.43 42.71 13.27
C GLN A 377 21.40 44.25 13.25
N TYR A 378 20.22 44.85 13.13
CA TYR A 378 19.96 46.29 13.03
C TYR A 378 20.58 47.00 11.82
N LEU A 379 21.87 46.84 11.53
CA LEU A 379 22.52 47.38 10.34
C LEU A 379 22.69 46.32 9.26
N ILE A 380 22.48 46.69 8.00
CA ILE A 380 22.60 45.80 6.85
C ILE A 380 23.22 46.52 5.66
N THR A 381 23.87 45.77 4.77
CA THR A 381 24.42 46.27 3.51
C THR A 381 23.34 46.38 2.43
N GLN A 382 23.38 47.45 1.63
CA GLN A 382 22.56 47.54 0.42
C GLN A 382 22.94 46.41 -0.57
N PRO A 383 21.99 45.88 -1.37
CA PRO A 383 20.59 46.31 -1.52
C PRO A 383 19.60 45.60 -0.58
N LYS A 384 20.07 44.90 0.46
CA LYS A 384 19.18 44.15 1.37
C LYS A 384 18.31 45.12 2.17
N LYS A 385 17.02 44.79 2.32
CA LYS A 385 16.08 45.54 3.18
C LYS A 385 15.96 44.96 4.59
N PHE A 386 16.26 43.68 4.77
CA PHE A 386 16.15 42.97 6.04
C PHE A 386 17.42 42.16 6.30
N CYS A 387 17.81 42.02 7.58
CA CYS A 387 18.78 41.00 7.96
C CYS A 387 18.16 39.59 7.85
N GLU A 388 18.99 38.55 7.86
CA GLU A 388 18.52 37.16 7.68
C GLU A 388 17.47 36.74 8.71
N GLU A 389 17.64 37.15 9.97
CA GLU A 389 16.69 36.85 11.04
C GLU A 389 15.33 37.54 10.84
N CYS A 390 15.32 38.82 10.46
CA CYS A 390 14.08 39.53 10.14
C CYS A 390 13.46 39.02 8.83
N TYR A 391 14.26 38.55 7.86
CA TYR A 391 13.75 37.91 6.65
C TYR A 391 13.07 36.57 6.95
N LYS A 392 13.60 35.76 7.88
CA LYS A 392 12.93 34.53 8.33
C LYS A 392 11.54 34.82 8.91
N VAL A 393 11.42 35.88 9.72
CA VAL A 393 10.13 36.33 10.27
C VAL A 393 9.20 36.81 9.15
N HIS A 394 9.71 37.63 8.22
CA HIS A 394 8.96 38.10 7.05
C HIS A 394 8.44 36.96 6.19
N SER A 395 9.29 35.97 5.87
CA SER A 395 8.95 34.78 5.09
C SER A 395 7.90 33.92 5.79
N LYS A 396 8.01 33.74 7.12
CA LYS A 396 7.00 33.03 7.92
C LYS A 396 5.64 33.74 7.86
N LEU A 397 5.61 35.06 7.97
CA LEU A 397 4.36 35.84 7.92
C LEU A 397 3.78 35.91 6.50
N ASN A 398 4.62 36.00 5.46
CA ASN A 398 4.16 35.92 4.08
C ASN A 398 3.55 34.56 3.73
N LYS A 399 4.05 33.47 4.30
CA LYS A 399 3.45 32.13 4.16
C LYS A 399 2.11 32.00 4.89
N ARG A 400 1.78 32.92 5.80
CA ARG A 400 0.48 32.99 6.49
C ARG A 400 -0.60 33.73 5.69
N LYS A 401 -0.35 34.14 4.43
CA LYS A 401 -1.37 34.71 3.53
C LYS A 401 -2.65 33.86 3.58
N ASP A 402 -3.68 34.48 4.14
CA ASP A 402 -5.05 34.03 4.36
C ASP A 402 -5.22 32.52 4.49
N ALA A 403 -5.04 32.04 5.74
CA ALA A 403 -5.76 30.85 6.18
C ALA A 403 -7.24 31.08 5.82
N PRO A 404 -7.89 30.20 5.04
CA PRO A 404 -9.29 30.34 4.74
C PRO A 404 -10.04 30.50 6.06
N SER A 405 -10.97 31.46 6.11
CA SER A 405 -11.99 31.51 7.15
C SER A 405 -12.41 30.09 7.50
N TRP A 406 -12.44 29.79 8.80
CA TRP A 406 -12.74 28.49 9.39
C TRP A 406 -14.22 28.08 9.19
N SER A 407 -14.81 28.50 8.07
CA SER A 407 -16.13 28.19 7.55
C SER A 407 -16.11 27.62 6.13
N SER A 408 -14.94 27.44 5.50
CA SER A 408 -14.85 26.67 4.25
C SER A 408 -14.40 25.23 4.54
N GLU A 409 -15.30 24.29 4.28
CA GLU A 409 -15.06 22.86 4.31
C GLU A 409 -13.70 22.52 3.66
N ARG A 410 -12.97 21.58 4.25
CA ARG A 410 -11.73 21.03 3.67
C ARG A 410 -12.02 20.55 2.25
N ARG A 411 -11.73 21.37 1.24
CA ARG A 411 -11.96 21.04 -0.19
C ARG A 411 -11.14 19.86 -0.67
N THR A 412 -10.03 19.54 0.00
CA THR A 412 -9.26 18.32 -0.30
C THR A 412 -9.62 17.23 0.70
N PRO A 413 -10.31 16.17 0.26
CA PRO A 413 -10.66 15.07 1.16
C PRO A 413 -9.38 14.36 1.60
N ASN A 414 -9.41 13.79 2.81
CA ASN A 414 -8.36 12.87 3.27
C ASN A 414 -8.12 11.79 2.20
N LYS A 415 -6.86 11.39 1.97
CA LYS A 415 -6.49 10.36 0.97
C LYS A 415 -7.31 9.07 1.15
N ASN A 416 -7.76 8.81 2.37
CA ASN A 416 -8.45 7.59 2.76
C ASN A 416 -9.99 7.71 2.77
N LYS A 417 -10.57 8.88 2.45
CA LYS A 417 -12.03 9.06 2.35
C LYS A 417 -12.53 8.36 1.08
N PRO A 418 -13.39 7.32 1.15
CA PRO A 418 -13.90 6.67 -0.06
C PRO A 418 -14.63 7.67 -0.98
N SER A 419 -14.51 7.51 -2.30
CA SER A 419 -15.07 8.44 -3.29
C SER A 419 -16.58 8.63 -3.15
N GLN A 420 -17.30 7.59 -2.72
CA GLN A 420 -18.75 7.63 -2.48
C GLN A 420 -19.17 8.62 -1.39
N TYR A 421 -18.28 8.94 -0.44
CA TYR A 421 -18.53 9.91 0.61
C TYR A 421 -17.89 11.28 0.31
N CYS A 422 -17.28 11.43 -0.87
CA CYS A 422 -16.71 12.70 -1.30
C CYS A 422 -17.76 13.54 -2.02
N THR A 423 -17.88 14.82 -1.67
CA THR A 423 -18.68 15.78 -2.46
C THR A 423 -18.08 15.95 -3.86
N SER A 424 -18.85 16.47 -4.81
CA SER A 424 -18.36 16.70 -6.18
C SER A 424 -17.12 17.61 -6.19
N ALA A 425 -17.10 18.65 -5.35
CA ALA A 425 -15.93 19.53 -5.17
C ALA A 425 -14.70 18.79 -4.59
N GLU A 426 -14.91 17.85 -3.66
CA GLU A 426 -13.84 17.01 -3.10
C GLU A 426 -13.29 16.00 -4.11
N LYS A 427 -14.13 15.46 -5.00
CA LYS A 427 -13.73 14.57 -6.11
C LYS A 427 -12.86 15.33 -7.12
N ASP A 428 -13.30 16.50 -7.57
CA ASP A 428 -12.52 17.35 -8.48
C ASP A 428 -11.15 17.74 -7.90
N ALA A 429 -11.10 18.06 -6.61
CA ALA A 429 -9.85 18.37 -5.93
C ALA A 429 -8.91 17.15 -5.87
N ARG A 430 -9.47 15.93 -5.72
CA ARG A 430 -8.72 14.68 -5.74
C ARG A 430 -8.20 14.37 -7.14
N ASP A 431 -8.97 14.60 -8.19
CA ASP A 431 -8.55 14.34 -9.55
C ASP A 431 -7.49 15.35 -10.03
N LYS A 432 -7.63 16.63 -9.65
CA LYS A 432 -6.57 17.63 -9.84
C LYS A 432 -5.27 17.23 -9.14
N ARG A 433 -5.36 16.63 -7.94
CA ARG A 433 -4.20 16.09 -7.22
C ARG A 433 -3.58 14.90 -7.95
N LYS A 434 -4.39 13.92 -8.37
CA LYS A 434 -3.91 12.76 -9.14
C LYS A 434 -3.23 13.20 -10.44
N ALA A 435 -3.82 14.13 -11.19
CA ALA A 435 -3.21 14.68 -12.41
C ALA A 435 -1.88 15.39 -12.13
N LYS A 436 -1.76 16.10 -11.00
CA LYS A 436 -0.49 16.68 -10.54
C LYS A 436 0.54 15.60 -10.19
N ASP A 437 0.12 14.55 -9.51
CA ASP A 437 1.00 13.43 -9.13
C ASP A 437 1.50 12.68 -10.37
N ILE A 438 0.64 12.42 -11.36
CA ILE A 438 1.01 11.84 -12.67
C ILE A 438 2.08 12.70 -13.36
N ARG A 439 1.86 14.01 -13.49
CA ARG A 439 2.84 14.94 -14.09
C ARG A 439 4.16 14.99 -13.33
N ASN A 440 4.15 14.79 -12.01
CA ASN A 440 5.37 14.74 -11.20
C ASN A 440 6.11 13.42 -11.42
N LEU A 441 5.39 12.31 -11.51
CA LEU A 441 5.96 10.98 -11.80
C LEU A 441 6.56 10.94 -13.20
N GLN A 442 5.86 11.44 -14.22
CA GLN A 442 6.39 11.55 -15.58
C GLN A 442 7.71 12.35 -15.60
N ARG A 443 7.75 13.51 -14.94
CA ARG A 443 9.00 14.29 -14.79
C ARG A 443 10.09 13.58 -13.99
N LYS A 444 9.75 12.65 -13.10
CA LYS A 444 10.74 11.82 -12.39
C LYS A 444 11.29 10.75 -13.32
N VAL A 445 10.45 10.10 -14.12
CA VAL A 445 10.87 9.11 -15.12
C VAL A 445 11.78 9.75 -16.17
N SER A 446 11.43 10.93 -16.70
CA SER A 446 12.30 11.66 -17.63
C SER A 446 13.66 11.96 -17.03
N ARG A 447 13.71 12.47 -15.79
CA ARG A 447 14.98 12.73 -15.09
C ARG A 447 15.80 11.47 -14.86
N LEU A 448 15.16 10.36 -14.50
CA LEU A 448 15.86 9.08 -14.31
C LEU A 448 16.41 8.54 -15.62
N ARG A 449 15.66 8.68 -16.74
CA ARG A 449 16.16 8.31 -18.07
C ARG A 449 17.35 9.17 -18.46
N GLU A 450 17.26 10.49 -18.31
CA GLU A 450 18.39 11.41 -18.54
C GLU A 450 19.61 11.07 -17.65
N GLN A 451 19.39 10.64 -16.41
CA GLN A 451 20.47 10.17 -15.54
C GLN A 451 21.10 8.87 -16.04
N VAL A 452 20.30 7.91 -16.52
CA VAL A 452 20.80 6.67 -17.13
C VAL A 452 21.57 6.99 -18.40
N ASP A 453 21.04 7.82 -19.28
CA ASP A 453 21.70 8.26 -20.51
C ASP A 453 23.01 8.99 -20.19
N GLY A 454 23.01 9.88 -19.21
CA GLY A 454 24.21 10.57 -18.74
C GLY A 454 25.22 9.68 -18.00
N ILE A 455 24.82 8.53 -17.47
CA ILE A 455 25.74 7.49 -16.97
C ILE A 455 26.31 6.71 -18.16
N ILE A 456 25.48 6.34 -19.15
CA ILE A 456 25.92 5.68 -20.37
C ILE A 456 26.89 6.57 -21.16
N GLU A 457 26.71 7.89 -21.20
CA GLU A 457 27.63 8.80 -21.87
C GLU A 457 28.94 9.00 -21.10
N ARG A 458 28.90 9.03 -19.76
CA ARG A 458 30.11 9.23 -18.93
C ARG A 458 30.93 7.96 -18.74
N ASP A 459 30.26 6.87 -18.41
CA ASP A 459 30.87 5.61 -17.99
C ASP A 459 30.70 4.51 -19.03
N GLY A 460 29.83 4.70 -20.02
CA GLY A 460 29.61 3.72 -21.09
C GLY A 460 30.74 3.74 -22.09
N VAL A 461 31.45 2.62 -22.18
CA VAL A 461 32.45 2.41 -23.23
C VAL A 461 31.73 1.92 -24.49
N LYS A 462 31.79 2.71 -25.56
CA LYS A 462 31.27 2.31 -26.87
C LYS A 462 32.13 1.15 -27.37
N VAL A 463 31.57 -0.06 -27.39
CA VAL A 463 32.29 -1.28 -27.78
C VAL A 463 32.64 -1.18 -29.26
N ASP A 464 33.90 -0.85 -29.57
CA ASP A 464 34.43 -0.89 -30.92
C ASP A 464 34.69 -2.35 -31.36
N ARG A 465 35.05 -2.54 -32.63
CA ARG A 465 35.25 -3.89 -33.20
C ARG A 465 36.44 -4.63 -32.58
N GLN A 466 37.42 -3.93 -31.98
CA GLN A 466 38.55 -4.53 -31.26
C GLN A 466 38.17 -4.93 -29.82
N LEU A 467 37.43 -4.07 -29.11
CA LEU A 467 36.93 -4.33 -27.76
C LEU A 467 35.91 -5.47 -27.74
N SER A 468 35.11 -5.59 -28.81
CA SER A 468 34.20 -6.74 -29.01
C SER A 468 34.95 -8.06 -29.17
N GLY A 469 36.15 -8.05 -29.76
CA GLY A 469 37.02 -9.23 -29.86
C GLY A 469 37.73 -9.54 -28.53
N SER A 470 38.15 -8.52 -27.78
CA SER A 470 38.71 -8.73 -26.43
C SER A 470 37.68 -9.33 -25.45
N LEU A 471 36.42 -8.87 -25.53
CA LEU A 471 35.30 -9.45 -24.77
C LEU A 471 35.00 -10.89 -25.19
N GLU A 472 35.11 -11.22 -26.48
CA GLU A 472 35.03 -12.61 -26.97
C GLU A 472 36.09 -13.48 -26.33
N ASP A 473 37.35 -13.04 -26.36
CA ASP A 473 38.46 -13.80 -25.80
C ASP A 473 38.30 -14.00 -24.28
N ILE A 474 37.74 -13.00 -23.56
CA ILE A 474 37.44 -13.11 -22.12
C ILE A 474 36.32 -14.14 -21.87
N LEU A 475 35.21 -14.05 -22.63
CA LEU A 475 34.09 -14.97 -22.48
C LEU A 475 34.50 -16.40 -22.85
N GLN A 476 35.29 -16.57 -23.91
CA GLN A 476 35.83 -17.85 -24.34
C GLN A 476 36.81 -18.42 -23.32
N ARG A 477 37.74 -17.63 -22.77
CA ARG A 477 38.65 -18.07 -21.70
C ARG A 477 37.92 -18.52 -20.44
N HIS A 478 36.86 -17.81 -20.03
CA HIS A 478 36.04 -18.22 -18.90
C HIS A 478 35.24 -19.49 -19.19
N LEU A 479 34.69 -19.61 -20.40
CA LEU A 479 34.01 -20.83 -20.84
C LEU A 479 34.98 -22.03 -20.81
N ASP A 480 36.17 -21.88 -21.36
CA ASP A 480 37.20 -22.91 -21.36
C ASP A 480 37.57 -23.28 -19.91
N GLY A 481 37.77 -22.29 -19.03
CA GLY A 481 38.06 -22.53 -17.61
C GLY A 481 36.96 -23.34 -16.90
N LEU A 482 35.69 -23.04 -17.16
CA LEU A 482 34.55 -23.77 -16.60
C LEU A 482 34.50 -25.22 -17.12
N GLN A 483 34.71 -25.41 -18.43
CA GLN A 483 34.73 -26.74 -19.06
C GLN A 483 35.88 -27.62 -18.55
N HIS A 484 37.04 -27.03 -18.28
CA HIS A 484 38.19 -27.74 -17.71
C HIS A 484 37.98 -28.09 -16.24
N SER A 485 37.29 -27.24 -15.47
CA SER A 485 37.05 -27.48 -14.04
C SER A 485 36.07 -28.63 -13.76
N LYS A 486 35.21 -29.01 -14.73
CA LYS A 486 34.13 -30.00 -14.58
C LYS A 486 33.35 -29.86 -13.26
N SER A 487 33.06 -28.62 -12.87
CA SER A 487 32.32 -28.34 -11.65
C SER A 487 30.90 -28.91 -11.71
N GLU A 488 30.51 -29.67 -10.68
CA GLU A 488 29.13 -30.17 -10.49
C GLU A 488 28.20 -29.12 -9.85
N ASP A 489 28.70 -27.93 -9.50
CA ASP A 489 27.86 -26.83 -8.99
C ASP A 489 26.83 -26.41 -10.07
N PRO A 490 25.51 -26.51 -9.78
CA PRO A 490 24.46 -26.10 -10.71
C PRO A 490 24.61 -24.67 -11.25
N LYS A 491 25.19 -23.75 -10.47
CA LYS A 491 25.44 -22.38 -10.92
C LYS A 491 26.47 -22.33 -12.04
N ASN A 492 27.57 -23.07 -11.89
CA ASN A 492 28.63 -23.15 -12.89
C ASN A 492 28.14 -23.85 -14.15
N MET A 493 27.33 -24.90 -14.02
CA MET A 493 26.69 -25.57 -15.16
C MET A 493 25.76 -24.64 -15.94
N PHE A 494 24.93 -23.85 -15.24
CA PHE A 494 24.08 -22.85 -15.89
C PHE A 494 24.93 -21.77 -16.57
N PHE A 495 25.96 -21.27 -15.89
CA PHE A 495 26.81 -20.20 -16.41
C PHE A 495 27.61 -20.65 -17.64
N GLU A 496 28.07 -21.90 -17.68
CA GLU A 496 28.67 -22.50 -18.87
C GLU A 496 27.69 -22.47 -20.06
N VAL A 497 26.47 -22.96 -19.86
CA VAL A 497 25.43 -22.95 -20.90
C VAL A 497 25.07 -21.53 -21.30
N PHE A 498 25.01 -20.59 -20.34
CA PHE A 498 24.74 -19.20 -20.59
C PHE A 498 25.79 -18.59 -21.51
N LEU A 499 27.08 -18.72 -21.20
CA LEU A 499 28.19 -18.19 -21.99
C LEU A 499 28.23 -18.81 -23.41
N GLN A 500 28.08 -20.14 -23.52
CA GLN A 500 27.99 -20.81 -24.82
C GLN A 500 26.86 -20.25 -25.69
N GLN A 501 25.70 -19.99 -25.08
CA GLN A 501 24.53 -19.48 -25.81
C GLN A 501 24.68 -18.01 -26.15
N GLN A 502 25.36 -17.19 -25.33
CA GLN A 502 25.67 -15.80 -25.66
C GLN A 502 26.61 -15.71 -26.87
N LEU A 503 27.68 -16.53 -26.90
CA LEU A 503 28.61 -16.60 -28.03
C LEU A 503 27.89 -17.05 -29.31
N LYS A 504 27.08 -18.12 -29.24
CA LYS A 504 26.24 -18.57 -30.36
C LYS A 504 25.24 -17.50 -30.84
N ALA A 505 24.64 -16.75 -29.92
CA ALA A 505 23.64 -15.73 -30.24
C ALA A 505 24.27 -14.51 -30.91
N ARG A 506 25.52 -14.21 -30.57
CA ARG A 506 26.29 -13.15 -31.21
C ARG A 506 26.62 -13.51 -32.67
N ASP A 507 27.03 -14.75 -32.92
CA ASP A 507 27.43 -15.20 -34.26
C ASP A 507 26.22 -15.45 -35.18
N ALA A 508 25.03 -15.57 -34.60
CA ALA A 508 23.79 -15.76 -35.33
C ALA A 508 23.40 -14.51 -36.14
N LYS A 509 23.12 -14.71 -37.43
CA LYS A 509 22.60 -13.67 -38.32
C LYS A 509 21.10 -13.44 -38.08
N GLY A 510 20.79 -12.62 -37.07
CA GLY A 510 19.43 -12.16 -36.77
C GLY A 510 18.65 -13.03 -35.78
N ASN A 511 17.43 -12.59 -35.44
CA ASN A 511 16.62 -13.15 -34.34
C ASN A 511 16.14 -14.61 -34.55
N GLY A 512 16.16 -15.11 -35.79
CA GLY A 512 15.78 -16.49 -36.13
C GLY A 512 16.95 -17.48 -36.24
N GLY A 513 18.19 -17.01 -36.07
CA GLY A 513 19.40 -17.79 -36.35
C GLY A 513 19.91 -18.68 -35.21
N ILE A 514 19.23 -18.69 -34.06
CA ILE A 514 19.66 -19.45 -32.87
C ILE A 514 18.55 -20.36 -32.34
N ARG A 515 18.92 -21.63 -32.08
CA ARG A 515 18.12 -22.56 -31.28
C ARG A 515 18.61 -22.50 -29.83
N TRP A 516 17.81 -21.86 -28.98
CA TRP A 516 18.14 -21.68 -27.57
C TRP A 516 18.14 -23.00 -26.80
N HIS A 517 19.10 -23.14 -25.88
CA HIS A 517 19.10 -24.23 -24.92
C HIS A 517 17.88 -24.11 -23.95
N PRO A 518 17.22 -25.22 -23.54
CA PRO A 518 16.05 -25.16 -22.66
C PRO A 518 16.29 -24.38 -21.35
N LEU A 519 17.49 -24.45 -20.78
CA LEU A 519 17.86 -23.66 -19.59
C LEU A 519 17.82 -22.15 -19.84
N MET A 520 18.21 -21.68 -21.03
CA MET A 520 18.11 -20.28 -21.40
C MET A 520 16.66 -19.83 -21.59
N VAL A 521 15.82 -20.71 -22.14
CA VAL A 521 14.37 -20.46 -22.26
C VAL A 521 13.75 -20.35 -20.86
N ARG A 522 14.05 -21.29 -19.95
CA ARG A 522 13.57 -21.25 -18.56
C ARG A 522 14.04 -20.00 -17.82
N PHE A 523 15.30 -19.60 -17.98
CA PHE A 523 15.84 -18.37 -17.40
C PHE A 523 15.08 -17.13 -17.91
N ALA A 524 14.87 -17.03 -19.22
CA ALA A 524 14.12 -15.92 -19.81
C ALA A 524 12.63 -15.92 -19.41
N LEU A 525 12.00 -17.10 -19.28
CA LEU A 525 10.66 -17.23 -18.73
C LEU A 525 10.59 -16.78 -17.27
N GLN A 526 11.60 -17.12 -16.45
CA GLN A 526 11.66 -16.68 -15.06
C GLN A 526 11.77 -15.16 -14.93
N LEU A 527 12.60 -14.53 -15.78
CA LEU A 527 12.66 -13.07 -15.87
C LEU A 527 11.31 -12.48 -16.29
N LYS A 528 10.64 -13.09 -17.27
CA LYS A 528 9.31 -12.68 -17.74
C LYS A 528 8.24 -12.78 -16.65
N LEU A 529 8.27 -13.87 -15.87
CA LEU A 529 7.35 -14.13 -14.76
C LEU A 529 7.53 -13.11 -13.62
N HIS A 530 8.75 -12.64 -13.38
CA HIS A 530 8.98 -11.51 -12.48
C HIS A 530 8.43 -10.21 -13.06
N SER A 531 8.79 -9.87 -14.29
CA SER A 531 8.24 -8.73 -15.03
C SER A 531 8.72 -8.74 -16.48
N GLN A 532 7.83 -8.41 -17.42
CA GLN A 532 8.22 -8.15 -18.81
C GLN A 532 9.26 -7.01 -18.91
N SER A 533 9.19 -6.02 -18.02
CA SER A 533 10.18 -4.93 -17.96
C SER A 533 11.57 -5.42 -17.56
N SER A 534 11.65 -6.38 -16.62
CA SER A 534 12.92 -6.99 -16.22
C SER A 534 13.56 -7.76 -17.37
N LEU A 535 12.76 -8.53 -18.12
CA LEU A 535 13.22 -9.21 -19.32
C LEU A 535 13.72 -8.22 -20.39
N ASN A 536 12.95 -7.16 -20.64
CA ASN A 536 13.32 -6.12 -21.63
C ASN A 536 14.59 -5.37 -21.20
N ALA A 537 14.74 -5.04 -19.91
CA ALA A 537 15.94 -4.43 -19.38
C ALA A 537 17.16 -5.36 -19.51
N ALA A 538 17.00 -6.64 -19.21
CA ALA A 538 18.07 -7.63 -19.40
C ALA A 538 18.47 -7.74 -20.87
N ARG A 539 17.51 -7.73 -21.81
CA ARG A 539 17.77 -7.77 -23.26
C ARG A 539 18.63 -6.61 -23.78
N ASN A 540 18.75 -5.50 -23.05
CA ASN A 540 19.64 -4.40 -23.42
C ASN A 540 21.12 -4.77 -23.30
N PHE A 541 21.45 -5.73 -22.42
CA PHE A 541 22.84 -6.11 -22.12
C PHE A 541 23.15 -7.56 -22.51
N ILE A 542 22.16 -8.45 -22.50
CA ILE A 542 22.34 -9.88 -22.79
C ILE A 542 21.36 -10.35 -23.89
N ARG A 543 21.80 -11.30 -24.72
CA ARG A 543 20.94 -11.91 -25.75
C ARG A 543 20.04 -12.96 -25.10
N LEU A 544 18.73 -12.79 -25.24
CA LEU A 544 17.73 -13.70 -24.69
C LEU A 544 16.71 -14.11 -25.76
N PRO A 545 16.01 -15.25 -25.57
CA PRO A 545 14.89 -15.67 -26.41
C PRO A 545 13.88 -14.55 -26.68
N SER A 546 13.29 -14.55 -27.86
CA SER A 546 12.30 -13.55 -28.27
C SER A 546 10.96 -13.75 -27.57
N ASP A 547 10.13 -12.70 -27.51
CA ASP A 547 8.82 -12.79 -26.87
C ASP A 547 7.89 -13.78 -27.57
N ARG A 548 8.04 -13.93 -28.89
CA ARG A 548 7.28 -14.93 -29.65
C ARG A 548 7.61 -16.35 -29.19
N MET A 549 8.90 -16.67 -29.09
CA MET A 549 9.33 -17.98 -28.60
C MET A 549 8.83 -18.21 -27.17
N LEU A 550 9.01 -17.22 -26.27
CA LEU A 550 8.52 -17.34 -24.90
C LEU A 550 7.00 -17.51 -24.85
N TRP A 551 6.25 -16.85 -25.75
CA TRP A 551 4.81 -17.01 -25.89
C TRP A 551 4.42 -18.45 -26.23
N ASP A 552 5.15 -19.09 -27.15
CA ASP A 552 4.91 -20.50 -27.50
C ASP A 552 5.11 -21.43 -26.29
N TYR A 553 6.09 -21.15 -25.43
CA TYR A 553 6.32 -21.93 -24.19
C TYR A 553 5.31 -21.62 -23.08
N THR A 554 4.83 -20.37 -22.94
CA THR A 554 3.81 -20.05 -21.93
C THR A 554 2.42 -20.58 -22.31
N HIS A 555 2.18 -20.86 -23.60
CA HIS A 555 0.91 -21.40 -24.10
C HIS A 555 1.07 -22.86 -24.56
N LEU A 556 2.01 -23.59 -23.96
CA LEU A 556 2.22 -25.02 -24.26
C LEU A 556 0.97 -25.84 -23.92
N TYR A 557 0.33 -25.52 -22.79
CA TYR A 557 -0.89 -26.17 -22.34
C TYR A 557 -2.12 -25.43 -22.87
N ASP A 558 -3.00 -26.16 -23.55
CA ASP A 558 -4.33 -25.66 -23.91
C ASP A 558 -5.28 -25.83 -22.73
N LEU A 559 -5.28 -24.85 -21.82
CA LEU A 559 -6.16 -24.86 -20.66
C LEU A 559 -7.61 -24.65 -21.09
N LYS A 560 -8.40 -25.72 -20.95
CA LYS A 560 -9.85 -25.73 -21.14
C LYS A 560 -10.55 -25.64 -19.79
N ALA A 561 -11.82 -25.23 -19.81
CA ALA A 561 -12.67 -25.31 -18.63
C ALA A 561 -12.82 -26.78 -18.18
N GLY A 562 -12.83 -27.00 -16.86
CA GLY A 562 -12.88 -28.33 -16.26
C GLY A 562 -11.57 -28.72 -15.58
N VAL A 563 -11.40 -30.04 -15.37
CA VAL A 563 -10.20 -30.64 -14.82
C VAL A 563 -9.05 -30.57 -15.83
N HIS A 564 -7.88 -30.14 -15.36
CA HIS A 564 -6.66 -30.07 -16.14
C HIS A 564 -5.87 -31.37 -16.02
N GLU A 565 -6.17 -32.34 -16.88
CA GLU A 565 -5.58 -33.69 -16.83
C GLU A 565 -4.05 -33.68 -16.86
N ASP A 566 -3.43 -32.81 -17.65
CA ASP A 566 -1.96 -32.71 -17.73
C ASP A 566 -1.34 -32.39 -16.37
N PHE A 567 -1.93 -31.46 -15.61
CA PHE A 567 -1.44 -31.10 -14.28
C PHE A 567 -1.73 -32.20 -13.25
N VAL A 568 -2.90 -32.84 -13.32
CA VAL A 568 -3.23 -33.96 -12.43
C VAL A 568 -2.23 -35.11 -12.64
N ASN A 569 -1.88 -35.41 -13.89
CA ASN A 569 -0.89 -36.44 -14.23
C ASN A 569 0.52 -36.06 -13.75
N GLU A 570 0.95 -34.81 -13.94
CA GLU A 570 2.25 -34.34 -13.45
C GLU A 570 2.35 -34.46 -11.91
N ILE A 571 1.29 -34.06 -11.20
CA ILE A 571 1.21 -34.20 -9.74
C ILE A 571 1.21 -35.67 -9.34
N ALA A 572 0.47 -36.52 -10.04
CA ALA A 572 0.42 -37.95 -9.77
C ALA A 572 1.80 -38.62 -9.93
N GLU A 573 2.57 -38.22 -10.96
CA GLU A 573 3.94 -38.67 -11.16
C GLU A 573 4.87 -38.20 -10.03
N GLU A 574 4.74 -36.93 -9.61
CA GLU A 574 5.50 -36.37 -8.48
C GLU A 574 5.18 -37.13 -7.19
N VAL A 575 3.90 -37.34 -6.88
CA VAL A 575 3.41 -38.05 -5.70
C VAL A 575 3.83 -39.53 -5.72
N ALA A 576 3.81 -40.18 -6.88
CA ALA A 576 4.28 -41.56 -7.03
C ALA A 576 5.79 -41.70 -6.82
N ALA A 577 6.57 -40.64 -7.08
CA ALA A 577 8.01 -40.61 -6.83
C ALA A 577 8.37 -40.31 -5.36
N MET A 578 7.41 -39.95 -4.50
CA MET A 578 7.68 -39.62 -3.11
C MET A 578 8.04 -40.85 -2.26
N PRO A 579 9.07 -40.76 -1.40
CA PRO A 579 9.56 -41.90 -0.63
C PRO A 579 8.64 -42.32 0.51
N HIS A 580 7.86 -41.39 1.09
CA HIS A 580 7.05 -41.66 2.27
C HIS A 580 5.55 -41.51 2.01
N ASP A 581 4.74 -42.43 2.55
CA ASP A 581 3.30 -42.48 2.32
C ASP A 581 2.56 -41.23 2.80
N TYR A 582 3.00 -40.61 3.90
CA TYR A 582 2.36 -39.39 4.42
C TYR A 582 2.46 -38.19 3.47
N GLN A 583 3.39 -38.21 2.51
CA GLN A 583 3.55 -37.14 1.52
C GLN A 583 2.48 -37.19 0.43
N LYS A 584 1.71 -38.28 0.36
CA LYS A 584 0.60 -38.49 -0.56
C LYS A 584 -0.69 -37.79 -0.13
N TYR A 585 -0.74 -37.23 1.09
CA TYR A 585 -1.92 -36.54 1.61
C TYR A 585 -1.94 -35.07 1.22
N HIS A 586 -3.05 -34.65 0.61
CA HIS A 586 -3.25 -33.32 0.05
C HIS A 586 -4.56 -32.70 0.52
N ALA A 587 -4.58 -31.38 0.63
CA ALA A 587 -5.80 -30.59 0.81
C ALA A 587 -6.26 -30.07 -0.56
N LEU A 588 -7.56 -30.11 -0.80
CA LEU A 588 -8.21 -29.49 -1.95
C LEU A 588 -8.81 -28.14 -1.51
N LEU A 589 -8.32 -27.07 -2.11
CA LEU A 589 -8.76 -25.71 -1.86
C LEU A 589 -9.62 -25.24 -3.03
N PHE A 590 -10.74 -24.59 -2.77
CA PHE A 590 -11.55 -24.00 -3.84
C PHE A 590 -12.13 -22.64 -3.45
N ASP A 591 -12.10 -21.72 -4.41
CA ASP A 591 -12.61 -20.36 -4.25
C ASP A 591 -13.06 -19.79 -5.61
N GLU A 592 -13.91 -18.76 -5.55
CA GLU A 592 -14.43 -18.06 -6.72
C GLU A 592 -13.69 -16.75 -6.97
N CYS A 593 -13.16 -16.57 -8.18
CA CYS A 593 -12.55 -15.32 -8.61
C CYS A 593 -13.49 -14.56 -9.56
N THR A 594 -13.83 -13.31 -9.24
CA THR A 594 -14.60 -12.44 -10.17
C THR A 594 -13.77 -12.06 -11.39
N VAL A 595 -14.37 -12.16 -12.58
CA VAL A 595 -13.73 -11.80 -13.86
C VAL A 595 -14.58 -10.80 -14.63
N SER A 596 -13.98 -10.11 -15.59
CA SER A 596 -14.71 -9.18 -16.48
C SER A 596 -15.60 -9.96 -17.46
N GLU A 597 -16.87 -9.57 -17.55
CA GLU A 597 -17.88 -10.22 -18.39
C GLU A 597 -17.71 -9.87 -19.87
N HIS A 598 -16.89 -10.63 -20.60
CA HIS A 598 -16.64 -10.43 -22.03
C HIS A 598 -16.50 -11.76 -22.77
N LEU A 599 -16.83 -11.74 -24.06
CA LEU A 599 -16.53 -12.84 -24.98
C LEU A 599 -15.21 -12.58 -25.69
N VAL A 600 -14.34 -13.57 -25.70
CA VAL A 600 -13.02 -13.51 -26.33
C VAL A 600 -12.92 -14.64 -27.33
N GLN A 601 -12.72 -14.30 -28.61
CA GLN A 601 -12.44 -15.31 -29.63
C GLN A 601 -10.96 -15.68 -29.61
N ARG A 602 -10.66 -16.95 -29.39
CA ARG A 602 -9.31 -17.48 -29.53
C ARG A 602 -8.96 -17.57 -31.03
N LYS A 603 -8.02 -16.75 -31.48
CA LYS A 603 -7.64 -16.68 -32.91
C LYS A 603 -7.10 -17.99 -33.49
N THR A 604 -6.51 -18.86 -32.66
CA THR A 604 -5.88 -20.11 -33.11
C THR A 604 -6.89 -21.24 -33.35
N THR A 605 -7.88 -21.40 -32.47
CA THR A 605 -8.89 -22.46 -32.57
C THR A 605 -10.22 -21.98 -33.14
N GLY A 606 -10.47 -20.66 -33.09
CA GLY A 606 -11.77 -20.06 -33.43
C GLY A 606 -12.77 -20.08 -32.27
N ASP A 607 -12.42 -20.71 -31.14
CA ASP A 607 -13.33 -20.88 -30.00
C ASP A 607 -13.72 -19.55 -29.37
N ILE A 608 -14.99 -19.43 -29.00
CA ILE A 608 -15.49 -18.30 -28.24
C ILE A 608 -15.43 -18.65 -26.75
N ILE A 609 -14.57 -17.94 -26.01
CA ILE A 609 -14.36 -18.08 -24.57
C ILE A 609 -15.16 -16.99 -23.86
N GLY A 610 -15.72 -17.32 -22.70
CA GLY A 610 -16.43 -16.36 -21.83
C GLY A 610 -17.85 -16.78 -21.48
N TYR A 611 -18.36 -17.84 -22.09
CA TYR A 611 -19.62 -18.45 -21.66
C TYR A 611 -19.45 -19.24 -20.35
N GLN A 612 -20.49 -19.22 -19.55
CA GLN A 612 -20.66 -20.12 -18.41
C GLN A 612 -20.72 -21.56 -18.92
N LYS A 613 -19.93 -22.43 -18.30
CA LYS A 613 -19.96 -23.87 -18.57
C LYS A 613 -20.44 -24.58 -17.30
N LEU A 614 -21.76 -24.71 -17.17
CA LEU A 614 -22.38 -25.54 -16.14
C LEU A 614 -22.87 -26.85 -16.72
N ASN A 615 -22.56 -27.96 -16.04
CA ASN A 615 -23.05 -29.32 -16.31
C ASN A 615 -23.31 -29.61 -17.80
N GLU A 616 -22.25 -29.67 -18.62
CA GLU A 616 -22.35 -29.83 -20.08
C GLU A 616 -23.29 -31.01 -20.43
N VAL A 617 -23.16 -32.14 -19.72
CA VAL A 617 -24.02 -33.32 -19.91
C VAL A 617 -25.49 -33.07 -19.59
N GLN A 618 -25.83 -32.43 -18.46
CA GLN A 618 -27.24 -32.16 -18.12
C GLN A 618 -27.85 -31.14 -19.07
N THR A 619 -27.07 -30.13 -19.45
CA THR A 619 -27.49 -29.11 -20.41
C THR A 619 -27.73 -29.74 -21.78
N GLU A 620 -26.83 -30.61 -22.24
CA GLU A 620 -26.98 -31.39 -23.48
C GLU A 620 -28.17 -32.35 -23.43
N ILE A 621 -28.42 -33.03 -22.31
CA ILE A 621 -29.59 -33.90 -22.13
C ILE A 621 -30.88 -33.07 -22.14
N LEU A 622 -30.92 -31.92 -21.48
CA LEU A 622 -32.06 -31.00 -21.49
C LEU A 622 -32.29 -30.42 -22.89
N GLU A 623 -31.23 -30.11 -23.62
CA GLU A 623 -31.31 -29.70 -25.02
C GLU A 623 -31.81 -30.81 -25.93
N LEU A 624 -31.33 -32.04 -25.74
CA LEU A 624 -31.78 -33.21 -26.49
C LEU A 624 -33.26 -33.50 -26.22
N ARG A 625 -33.67 -33.48 -24.94
CA ARG A 625 -35.07 -33.64 -24.53
C ARG A 625 -35.95 -32.58 -25.20
N ARG A 626 -35.53 -31.31 -25.17
CA ARG A 626 -36.27 -30.21 -25.79
C ARG A 626 -36.38 -30.36 -27.31
N LYS A 627 -35.31 -30.84 -27.97
CA LYS A 627 -35.33 -31.15 -29.40
C LYS A 627 -36.35 -32.25 -29.70
N LEU A 628 -36.31 -33.35 -28.95
CA LEU A 628 -37.26 -34.47 -29.10
C LEU A 628 -38.71 -34.04 -28.85
N GLU A 629 -38.97 -33.22 -27.82
CA GLU A 629 -40.31 -32.67 -27.53
C GLU A 629 -40.80 -31.77 -28.67
N SER A 630 -39.93 -30.88 -29.19
CA SER A 630 -40.29 -30.01 -30.32
C SER A 630 -40.53 -30.77 -31.63
N GLU A 631 -39.80 -31.87 -31.86
CA GLU A 631 -40.00 -32.77 -33.00
C GLU A 631 -41.32 -33.53 -32.88
N ALA A 632 -41.69 -33.96 -31.67
CA ALA A 632 -42.94 -34.65 -31.39
C ALA A 632 -44.18 -33.74 -31.52
N GLU A 633 -44.07 -32.45 -31.16
CA GLU A 633 -45.17 -31.48 -31.20
C GLU A 633 -45.32 -30.75 -32.55
N GLY A 634 -44.44 -31.02 -33.53
CA GLY A 634 -44.46 -30.33 -34.83
C GLY A 634 -44.24 -28.82 -34.73
N SER A 635 -43.70 -28.34 -33.62
CA SER A 635 -43.51 -26.93 -33.31
C SER A 635 -42.14 -26.43 -33.79
N LYS A 636 -42.06 -25.15 -34.17
CA LYS A 636 -40.84 -24.54 -34.68
C LYS A 636 -39.81 -24.44 -33.54
N LEU A 637 -38.63 -25.04 -33.72
CA LEU A 637 -37.54 -25.04 -32.74
C LEU A 637 -37.29 -23.62 -32.24
N MET A 638 -37.59 -23.34 -30.97
CA MET A 638 -37.24 -22.07 -30.33
C MET A 638 -35.70 -21.93 -30.36
N PRO A 639 -35.16 -20.74 -30.66
CA PRO A 639 -33.71 -20.55 -30.69
C PRO A 639 -33.11 -20.90 -29.33
N VAL A 640 -32.03 -21.69 -29.36
CA VAL A 640 -31.26 -22.06 -28.16
C VAL A 640 -30.85 -20.77 -27.46
N LYS A 641 -31.32 -20.56 -26.21
CA LYS A 641 -30.83 -19.46 -25.38
C LYS A 641 -29.31 -19.62 -25.28
N THR A 642 -28.58 -18.63 -25.76
CA THR A 642 -27.12 -18.60 -25.63
C THR A 642 -26.77 -18.75 -24.14
N PRO A 643 -25.76 -19.58 -23.81
CA PRO A 643 -25.35 -19.74 -22.42
C PRO A 643 -24.98 -18.35 -21.85
N PRO A 644 -25.32 -18.08 -20.57
CA PRO A 644 -25.00 -16.81 -19.95
C PRO A 644 -23.49 -16.57 -19.93
N ILE A 645 -23.08 -15.31 -19.93
CA ILE A 645 -21.66 -14.93 -19.82
C ILE A 645 -21.18 -15.23 -18.39
N ALA A 646 -20.01 -15.84 -18.28
CA ALA A 646 -19.39 -16.13 -17.00
C ALA A 646 -18.98 -14.84 -16.29
N LYS A 647 -19.29 -14.76 -14.99
CA LYS A 647 -18.98 -13.62 -14.11
C LYS A 647 -17.83 -13.93 -13.17
N LYS A 648 -17.60 -15.20 -12.92
CA LYS A 648 -16.59 -15.71 -12.01
C LYS A 648 -15.93 -16.96 -12.58
N ILE A 649 -14.79 -17.32 -12.03
CA ILE A 649 -14.12 -18.60 -12.26
C ILE A 649 -14.01 -19.30 -10.91
N LEU A 650 -14.65 -20.46 -10.78
CA LEU A 650 -14.45 -21.37 -9.66
C LEU A 650 -13.16 -22.15 -9.93
N SER A 651 -12.16 -21.97 -9.07
CA SER A 651 -10.85 -22.60 -9.24
C SER A 651 -10.59 -23.60 -8.12
N PHE A 652 -10.02 -24.75 -8.48
CA PHE A 652 -9.63 -25.81 -7.56
C PHE A 652 -8.10 -25.92 -7.54
N MET A 653 -7.51 -25.81 -6.36
CA MET A 653 -6.08 -25.93 -6.13
C MET A 653 -5.81 -27.10 -5.19
N VAL A 654 -4.88 -27.97 -5.58
CA VAL A 654 -4.35 -29.00 -4.68
C VAL A 654 -3.13 -28.46 -3.94
N ARG A 655 -3.01 -28.79 -2.66
CA ARG A 655 -1.84 -28.45 -1.84
C ARG A 655 -1.41 -29.64 -0.99
N GLY A 656 -0.13 -29.99 -1.06
CA GLY A 656 0.49 -30.98 -0.20
C GLY A 656 0.41 -30.58 1.27
N THR A 657 0.00 -31.52 2.13
CA THR A 657 0.07 -31.31 3.60
C THR A 657 1.50 -31.46 4.12
N SER A 658 2.24 -32.41 3.54
CA SER A 658 3.63 -32.75 3.90
C SER A 658 4.56 -32.78 2.68
N SER A 659 4.09 -32.26 1.55
CA SER A 659 4.85 -32.13 0.29
C SER A 659 4.80 -30.69 -0.21
N ARG A 660 5.66 -30.34 -1.17
CA ARG A 660 5.69 -28.99 -1.78
C ARG A 660 4.73 -28.84 -2.95
N VAL A 661 3.94 -29.88 -3.25
CA VAL A 661 2.96 -29.89 -4.34
C VAL A 661 1.97 -28.74 -4.13
N GLN A 662 1.88 -27.86 -5.11
CA GLN A 662 0.89 -26.80 -5.15
C GLN A 662 0.58 -26.48 -6.60
N SER A 663 -0.66 -26.74 -7.04
CA SER A 663 -1.07 -26.46 -8.41
C SER A 663 -2.59 -26.30 -8.53
N VAL A 664 -3.02 -25.51 -9.50
CA VAL A 664 -4.43 -25.40 -9.88
C VAL A 664 -4.76 -26.57 -10.79
N VAL A 665 -5.70 -27.41 -10.36
CA VAL A 665 -6.04 -28.67 -11.02
C VAL A 665 -7.35 -28.61 -11.80
N ALA A 666 -8.22 -27.64 -11.52
CA ALA A 666 -9.43 -27.42 -12.30
C ALA A 666 -9.89 -25.97 -12.24
N SER A 667 -10.54 -25.52 -13.32
CA SER A 667 -11.10 -24.17 -13.42
C SER A 667 -12.42 -24.19 -14.18
N TYR A 668 -13.50 -23.70 -13.58
CA TYR A 668 -14.84 -23.69 -14.16
C TYR A 668 -15.35 -22.25 -14.31
N PRO A 669 -15.64 -21.77 -15.54
CA PRO A 669 -16.26 -20.47 -15.73
C PRO A 669 -17.74 -20.52 -15.36
N ILE A 670 -18.14 -19.73 -14.37
CA ILE A 670 -19.46 -19.73 -13.76
C ILE A 670 -20.09 -18.33 -13.74
N GLY A 671 -21.41 -18.27 -13.75
CA GLY A 671 -22.20 -17.05 -13.53
C GLY A 671 -22.70 -17.02 -12.09
N THR A 672 -23.80 -17.74 -11.86
CA THR A 672 -24.30 -18.12 -10.54
C THR A 672 -24.19 -19.64 -10.42
N ILE A 673 -23.75 -20.14 -9.28
CA ILE A 673 -23.60 -21.58 -9.01
C ILE A 673 -24.57 -22.00 -7.90
N SER A 674 -25.20 -23.16 -8.04
CA SER A 674 -26.00 -23.77 -6.99
C SER A 674 -25.13 -24.63 -6.05
N LYS A 675 -25.66 -25.03 -4.89
CA LYS A 675 -24.91 -25.94 -3.99
C LYS A 675 -24.75 -27.32 -4.63
N GLU A 676 -25.72 -27.75 -5.44
CA GLU A 676 -25.72 -29.01 -6.20
C GLU A 676 -24.64 -29.01 -7.29
N ASP A 677 -24.48 -27.91 -8.02
CA ASP A 677 -23.42 -27.76 -9.02
C ASP A 677 -22.04 -27.80 -8.34
N LEU A 678 -21.88 -27.06 -7.23
CA LEU A 678 -20.63 -27.09 -6.45
C LEU A 678 -20.31 -28.50 -5.97
N HIS A 679 -21.32 -29.23 -5.49
CA HIS A 679 -21.17 -30.63 -5.08
C HIS A 679 -20.62 -31.49 -6.21
N GLN A 680 -21.19 -31.36 -7.41
CA GLN A 680 -20.74 -32.10 -8.57
C GLN A 680 -19.27 -31.79 -8.89
N TYR A 681 -18.87 -30.52 -8.95
CA TYR A 681 -17.49 -30.16 -9.29
C TYR A 681 -16.47 -30.57 -8.24
N VAL A 682 -16.78 -30.39 -6.94
CA VAL A 682 -15.87 -30.79 -5.87
C VAL A 682 -15.60 -32.30 -5.95
N TRP A 683 -16.62 -33.11 -6.18
CA TRP A 683 -16.46 -34.57 -6.28
C TRP A 683 -15.84 -35.01 -7.60
N GLU A 684 -16.17 -34.39 -8.74
CA GLU A 684 -15.51 -34.64 -10.03
C GLU A 684 -13.98 -34.45 -9.91
N VAL A 685 -13.56 -33.32 -9.34
CA VAL A 685 -12.14 -33.01 -9.12
C VAL A 685 -11.51 -33.99 -8.11
N THR A 686 -12.21 -34.30 -7.02
CA THR A 686 -11.73 -35.24 -5.99
C THR A 686 -11.54 -36.64 -6.57
N ASP A 687 -12.48 -37.13 -7.38
CA ASP A 687 -12.44 -38.43 -8.03
C ASP A 687 -11.26 -38.52 -9.01
N CYS A 688 -11.03 -37.48 -9.81
CA CYS A 688 -9.86 -37.42 -10.70
C CYS A 688 -8.54 -37.49 -9.93
N LEU A 689 -8.44 -36.80 -8.79
CA LEU A 689 -7.24 -36.80 -7.94
C LEU A 689 -7.01 -38.16 -7.27
N GLU A 690 -8.04 -38.71 -6.63
CA GLU A 690 -7.96 -40.00 -5.92
C GLU A 690 -7.68 -41.15 -6.89
N ALA A 691 -8.32 -41.17 -8.06
CA ALA A 691 -8.08 -42.16 -9.11
C ALA A 691 -6.63 -42.12 -9.64
N SER A 692 -5.99 -40.95 -9.58
CA SER A 692 -4.60 -40.74 -9.99
C SER A 692 -3.59 -41.07 -8.88
N GLY A 693 -4.05 -41.41 -7.66
CA GLY A 693 -3.22 -41.73 -6.51
C GLY A 693 -2.85 -40.51 -5.64
N VAL A 694 -3.53 -39.38 -5.83
CA VAL A 694 -3.38 -38.17 -5.02
C VAL A 694 -4.46 -38.18 -3.93
N CYS A 695 -4.08 -38.54 -2.71
CA CYS A 695 -5.03 -38.74 -1.61
C CYS A 695 -5.50 -37.40 -1.01
N VAL A 696 -6.78 -37.09 -1.11
CA VAL A 696 -7.39 -35.86 -0.58
C VAL A 696 -7.86 -36.07 0.86
N VAL A 697 -7.34 -35.30 1.81
CA VAL A 697 -7.66 -35.42 3.24
C VAL A 697 -8.41 -34.23 3.82
N ALA A 698 -8.49 -33.12 3.10
CA ALA A 698 -9.18 -31.93 3.59
C ALA A 698 -9.75 -31.09 2.44
N PHE A 699 -10.91 -30.48 2.70
CA PHE A 699 -11.48 -29.42 1.88
C PHE A 699 -11.31 -28.08 2.58
N VAL A 700 -10.81 -27.08 1.85
CA VAL A 700 -10.63 -25.72 2.35
C VAL A 700 -11.37 -24.73 1.46
N CYS A 701 -12.31 -23.99 2.05
CA CYS A 701 -13.05 -22.96 1.33
C CYS A 701 -13.49 -21.83 2.27
N ASP A 702 -14.06 -20.78 1.69
CA ASP A 702 -14.66 -19.70 2.47
C ASP A 702 -15.99 -20.12 3.14
N GLY A 703 -16.49 -19.24 4.01
CA GLY A 703 -17.77 -19.44 4.68
C GLY A 703 -18.96 -18.90 3.90
N SER A 704 -19.04 -19.04 2.57
CA SER A 704 -20.22 -18.63 1.81
C SER A 704 -21.44 -19.52 2.12
N SER A 705 -22.65 -19.03 1.85
CA SER A 705 -23.87 -19.83 2.03
C SER A 705 -23.91 -21.07 1.14
N ILE A 706 -23.36 -20.98 -0.07
CA ILE A 706 -23.28 -22.08 -1.03
C ILE A 706 -22.33 -23.16 -0.51
N ASN A 707 -21.14 -22.77 -0.03
CA ASN A 707 -20.18 -23.70 0.56
C ASN A 707 -20.73 -24.40 1.81
N ARG A 708 -21.43 -23.66 2.69
CA ARG A 708 -22.15 -24.26 3.83
C ARG A 708 -23.26 -25.23 3.38
N GLY A 709 -23.98 -24.87 2.32
CA GLY A 709 -24.99 -25.73 1.70
C GLY A 709 -24.38 -27.03 1.19
N PHE A 710 -23.23 -26.96 0.51
CA PHE A 710 -22.46 -28.13 0.06
C PHE A 710 -22.09 -29.06 1.22
N PHE A 711 -21.58 -28.53 2.34
CA PHE A 711 -21.24 -29.33 3.50
C PHE A 711 -22.44 -30.04 4.11
N SER A 712 -23.58 -29.36 4.16
CA SER A 712 -24.83 -29.91 4.72
C SER A 712 -25.38 -31.09 3.90
N MET A 713 -24.94 -31.26 2.65
CA MET A 713 -25.32 -32.39 1.80
C MET A 713 -24.43 -33.63 1.98
N GLN A 714 -23.30 -33.50 2.68
CA GLN A 714 -22.38 -34.61 2.89
C GLN A 714 -22.83 -35.51 4.04
N SER A 715 -22.41 -36.77 4.02
CA SER A 715 -22.61 -37.70 5.14
C SER A 715 -21.60 -37.43 6.26
N PRO A 716 -22.00 -36.83 7.39
CA PRO A 716 -21.07 -36.47 8.45
C PRO A 716 -20.56 -37.72 9.17
N ARG A 717 -19.26 -37.76 9.46
CA ARG A 717 -18.68 -38.76 10.37
C ARG A 717 -18.72 -38.23 11.80
N THR A 718 -18.33 -36.97 11.99
CA THR A 718 -18.37 -36.26 13.26
C THR A 718 -19.10 -34.94 13.11
N MET A 719 -20.05 -34.68 14.01
CA MET A 719 -20.78 -33.43 14.09
C MET A 719 -20.67 -32.86 15.50
N THR A 720 -20.45 -31.54 15.62
CA THR A 720 -20.47 -30.87 16.92
C THR A 720 -21.89 -30.81 17.48
N LYS A 721 -22.02 -30.52 18.79
CA LYS A 721 -23.31 -30.27 19.44
C LYS A 721 -24.11 -29.15 18.78
N ASP A 722 -23.40 -28.20 18.16
CA ASP A 722 -23.98 -27.05 17.46
C ASP A 722 -24.32 -27.34 15.97
N GLY A 723 -24.17 -28.59 15.52
CA GLY A 723 -24.50 -29.00 14.16
C GLY A 723 -23.40 -28.74 13.12
N LEU A 724 -22.17 -28.44 13.54
CA LEU A 724 -21.06 -28.24 12.60
C LEU A 724 -20.45 -29.58 12.20
N ILE A 725 -20.37 -29.83 10.90
CA ILE A 725 -19.72 -31.01 10.34
C ILE A 725 -18.20 -30.77 10.33
N LEU A 726 -17.45 -31.62 11.01
CA LEU A 726 -15.99 -31.51 11.11
C LEU A 726 -15.30 -32.35 10.04
N ASP A 727 -15.83 -33.55 9.79
CA ASP A 727 -15.32 -34.49 8.83
C ASP A 727 -16.43 -35.34 8.21
N ILE A 728 -16.11 -35.88 7.05
CA ILE A 728 -17.02 -36.75 6.28
C ILE A 728 -16.35 -38.07 5.94
N CYS A 729 -17.19 -39.07 5.68
CA CYS A 729 -16.73 -40.34 5.14
C CYS A 729 -16.18 -40.14 3.72
N ASN A 730 -14.97 -40.66 3.46
CA ASN A 730 -14.40 -40.66 2.12
C ASN A 730 -14.89 -41.90 1.34
N PRO A 731 -15.54 -41.73 0.18
CA PRO A 731 -15.98 -42.86 -0.65
C PRO A 731 -14.85 -43.76 -1.16
N TRP A 732 -13.64 -43.22 -1.35
CA TRP A 732 -12.48 -43.95 -1.87
C TRP A 732 -11.74 -44.76 -0.80
N ASP A 733 -11.77 -44.28 0.45
CA ASP A 733 -11.08 -44.89 1.57
C ASP A 733 -11.84 -44.61 2.87
N PRO A 734 -12.76 -45.50 3.30
CA PRO A 734 -13.60 -45.27 4.48
C PRO A 734 -12.82 -45.03 5.79
N GLU A 735 -11.57 -45.51 5.89
CA GLU A 735 -10.72 -45.30 7.07
C GLU A 735 -10.16 -43.87 7.13
N ARG A 736 -10.03 -43.20 5.98
CA ARG A 736 -9.45 -41.87 5.84
C ARG A 736 -10.55 -40.80 5.70
N PRO A 737 -10.89 -40.08 6.78
CA PRO A 737 -11.89 -39.02 6.69
C PRO A 737 -11.38 -37.84 5.85
N ILE A 738 -12.31 -37.08 5.28
CA ILE A 738 -12.01 -35.77 4.67
C ILE A 738 -12.44 -34.69 5.67
N PHE A 739 -11.49 -33.88 6.11
CA PHE A 739 -11.72 -32.80 7.07
C PHE A 739 -12.20 -31.51 6.39
N PHE A 740 -13.09 -30.77 7.05
CA PHE A 740 -13.50 -29.46 6.59
C PHE A 740 -12.75 -28.37 7.35
N ILE A 741 -12.10 -27.49 6.60
CA ILE A 741 -11.32 -26.39 7.15
C ILE A 741 -11.85 -25.10 6.55
N ALA A 742 -12.46 -24.26 7.38
CA ALA A 742 -12.81 -22.91 6.95
C ALA A 742 -11.54 -22.08 6.74
N ASP A 743 -11.50 -21.25 5.69
CA ASP A 743 -10.37 -20.35 5.42
C ASP A 743 -10.05 -19.46 6.65
N PRO A 744 -8.94 -19.69 7.37
CA PRO A 744 -8.69 -18.98 8.63
C PRO A 744 -8.54 -17.46 8.46
N PRO A 745 -7.81 -16.94 7.45
CA PRO A 745 -7.86 -15.52 7.09
C PRO A 745 -9.26 -14.94 6.89
N HIS A 746 -10.17 -15.64 6.20
CA HIS A 746 -11.56 -15.19 6.05
C HIS A 746 -12.29 -15.19 7.39
N ALA A 747 -12.18 -16.26 8.18
CA ALA A 747 -12.80 -16.35 9.51
C ALA A 747 -12.36 -15.19 10.42
N LEU A 748 -11.06 -14.85 10.43
CA LEU A 748 -10.53 -13.75 11.22
C LEU A 748 -11.09 -12.38 10.76
N LYS A 749 -11.16 -12.15 9.44
CA LYS A 749 -11.77 -10.93 8.88
C LYS A 749 -13.24 -10.82 9.27
N THR A 750 -13.98 -11.93 9.23
CA THR A 750 -15.38 -12.00 9.63
C THR A 750 -15.54 -11.70 11.10
N ALA A 751 -14.74 -12.30 11.98
CA ALA A 751 -14.75 -12.02 13.42
C ALA A 751 -14.54 -10.52 13.71
N ARG A 752 -13.56 -9.88 13.06
CA ARG A 752 -13.35 -8.43 13.18
C ARG A 752 -14.52 -7.62 12.62
N ASN A 753 -15.10 -8.00 11.48
CA ASN A 753 -16.24 -7.29 10.90
C ASN A 753 -17.50 -7.40 11.78
N CYS A 754 -17.72 -8.56 12.40
CA CYS A 754 -18.76 -8.75 13.41
C CYS A 754 -18.52 -7.83 14.61
N LEU A 755 -17.28 -7.76 15.11
CA LEU A 755 -16.92 -6.88 16.22
C LEU A 755 -17.10 -5.40 15.88
N GLU A 756 -16.74 -4.98 14.65
CA GLU A 756 -16.89 -3.60 14.18
C GLU A 756 -18.35 -3.16 14.07
N ASN A 757 -19.23 -4.10 13.74
CA ASN A 757 -20.66 -3.86 13.68
C ASN A 757 -21.32 -3.96 15.06
N SER A 758 -20.78 -4.74 15.98
CA SER A 758 -21.33 -4.88 17.33
C SER A 758 -21.53 -3.52 18.03
N GLY A 759 -22.74 -3.28 18.54
CA GLY A 759 -23.15 -2.02 19.15
C GLY A 759 -23.69 -0.96 18.18
N ARG A 760 -23.91 -1.28 16.89
CA ARG A 760 -24.65 -0.42 15.95
C ARG A 760 -26.14 -0.74 15.99
N LYS A 761 -26.99 0.28 15.83
CA LYS A 761 -28.47 0.19 15.95
C LYS A 761 -29.14 -0.87 15.05
N LYS A 762 -28.50 -1.32 13.98
CA LYS A 762 -29.07 -2.24 12.98
C LYS A 762 -28.36 -3.60 12.92
N SER A 763 -27.52 -3.95 13.89
CA SER A 763 -26.74 -5.20 13.87
C SER A 763 -26.82 -5.92 15.20
N ARG A 764 -26.73 -7.25 15.14
CA ARG A 764 -26.61 -8.09 16.33
C ARG A 764 -25.34 -7.74 17.10
N ASN A 765 -25.45 -7.74 18.42
CA ASN A 765 -24.32 -7.53 19.31
C ASN A 765 -23.52 -8.83 19.48
N MET A 766 -22.20 -8.71 19.51
CA MET A 766 -21.35 -9.79 20.00
C MET A 766 -21.44 -9.80 21.52
N VAL A 767 -21.82 -10.95 22.09
CA VAL A 767 -21.98 -11.13 23.53
C VAL A 767 -21.07 -12.27 23.98
N ARG A 768 -20.36 -12.07 25.09
CA ARG A 768 -19.55 -13.09 25.75
C ARG A 768 -19.82 -13.00 27.25
N ASN A 769 -20.15 -14.12 27.88
CA ASN A 769 -20.48 -14.17 29.31
C ASN A 769 -21.56 -13.17 29.75
N GLY A 770 -22.53 -12.87 28.88
CA GLY A 770 -23.58 -11.89 29.13
C GLY A 770 -23.18 -10.42 28.90
N GLU A 771 -21.90 -10.12 28.66
CA GLU A 771 -21.42 -8.77 28.37
C GLU A 771 -21.32 -8.51 26.86
N CYS A 772 -21.75 -7.32 26.45
CA CYS A 772 -21.67 -6.89 25.06
C CYS A 772 -20.27 -6.36 24.71
N ILE A 773 -19.62 -7.02 23.75
CA ILE A 773 -18.31 -6.60 23.24
C ILE A 773 -18.52 -5.68 22.05
N THR A 774 -17.97 -4.46 22.08
CA THR A 774 -18.16 -3.46 21.01
C THR A 774 -16.84 -2.94 20.43
N TRP A 775 -16.91 -2.26 19.29
CA TRP A 775 -15.75 -1.62 18.65
C TRP A 775 -15.32 -0.30 19.31
N LYS A 776 -16.15 0.29 20.17
CA LYS A 776 -15.91 1.62 20.78
C LYS A 776 -14.59 1.68 21.57
N PRO A 777 -14.22 0.67 22.38
CA PRO A 777 -12.96 0.73 23.12
C PRO A 777 -11.73 0.70 22.22
N ILE A 778 -11.79 0.06 21.04
CA ILE A 778 -10.70 0.09 20.05
C ILE A 778 -10.51 1.50 19.47
N ILE A 779 -11.61 2.22 19.18
CA ILE A 779 -11.55 3.63 18.76
C ILE A 779 -10.96 4.50 19.88
N ARG A 780 -11.39 4.26 21.13
CA ARG A 780 -10.88 4.98 22.31
C ARG A 780 -9.38 4.72 22.50
N LEU A 781 -8.93 3.48 22.35
CA LEU A 781 -7.52 3.11 22.44
C LEU A 781 -6.68 3.81 21.36
N TYR A 782 -7.20 3.94 20.15
CA TYR A 782 -6.52 4.67 19.08
C TYR A 782 -6.39 6.17 19.36
N LYS A 783 -7.41 6.79 19.96
CA LYS A 783 -7.34 8.20 20.39
C LYS A 783 -6.33 8.37 21.54
N TRP A 784 -6.41 7.52 22.56
CA TRP A 784 -5.47 7.49 23.68
C TRP A 784 -4.02 7.35 23.22
N LYS A 785 -3.75 6.49 22.24
CA LYS A 785 -2.43 6.36 21.61
C LYS A 785 -1.91 7.69 21.06
N GLY A 786 -2.78 8.52 20.49
CA GLY A 786 -2.42 9.82 19.92
C GLY A 786 -2.01 10.87 20.96
N GLU A 787 -2.48 10.70 22.20
CA GLU A 787 -2.19 11.59 23.34
C GLU A 787 -0.84 11.26 24.01
N GLN A 788 -0.27 10.08 23.74
CA GLN A 788 0.99 9.64 24.34
C GLN A 788 2.21 10.28 23.64
N THR A 789 3.14 10.81 24.43
CA THR A 789 4.44 11.32 23.94
C THR A 789 5.26 10.22 23.26
N VAL A 790 5.27 9.01 23.84
CA VAL A 790 5.84 7.80 23.23
C VAL A 790 4.71 6.93 22.73
N LYS A 791 4.61 6.77 21.41
CA LYS A 791 3.51 6.02 20.77
C LYS A 791 3.61 4.53 21.04
N LYS A 792 2.91 4.05 22.06
CA LYS A 792 2.60 2.63 22.24
C LYS A 792 1.67 2.16 21.10
N LEU A 793 1.75 0.88 20.72
CA LEU A 793 0.99 0.28 19.61
C LEU A 793 1.25 0.91 18.22
N PRO A 794 2.50 0.96 17.72
CA PRO A 794 2.82 1.59 16.43
C PRO A 794 2.05 0.97 15.25
N ARG A 795 1.75 -0.34 15.32
CA ARG A 795 1.02 -1.10 14.31
C ARG A 795 -0.48 -0.75 14.22
N LEU A 796 -1.08 -0.20 15.26
CA LEU A 796 -2.49 0.21 15.24
C LEU A 796 -2.65 1.53 14.47
N THR A 797 -3.18 1.49 13.25
CA THR A 797 -3.29 2.66 12.36
C THR A 797 -4.73 3.13 12.22
N ALA A 798 -4.93 4.35 11.72
CA ALA A 798 -6.27 4.85 11.38
C ALA A 798 -7.02 3.91 10.43
N ALA A 799 -6.30 3.29 9.48
CA ALA A 799 -6.89 2.38 8.49
C ALA A 799 -7.35 1.04 9.10
N SER A 800 -6.72 0.59 10.19
CA SER A 800 -7.14 -0.63 10.89
C SER A 800 -8.34 -0.39 11.82
N VAL A 801 -8.57 0.86 12.25
CA VAL A 801 -9.65 1.21 13.20
C VAL A 801 -10.88 1.78 12.49
N HIS A 802 -10.69 2.64 11.48
CA HIS A 802 -11.75 3.25 10.70
C HIS A 802 -11.91 2.50 9.37
N LEU A 803 -12.70 1.44 9.41
CA LEU A 803 -12.82 0.51 8.29
C LEU A 803 -13.66 1.08 7.13
N ASN A 804 -13.08 1.09 5.94
CA ASN A 804 -13.75 1.19 4.64
C ASN A 804 -13.82 -0.19 3.93
N SER A 805 -14.49 -0.27 2.78
CA SER A 805 -14.67 -1.52 2.02
C SER A 805 -13.36 -2.26 1.73
N PHE A 806 -12.28 -1.56 1.35
CA PHE A 806 -10.98 -2.19 1.10
C PHE A 806 -10.31 -2.69 2.38
N SER A 807 -10.33 -1.90 3.45
CA SER A 807 -9.74 -2.31 4.73
C SER A 807 -10.48 -3.48 5.38
N ARG A 808 -11.79 -3.65 5.10
CA ARG A 808 -12.55 -4.82 5.52
C ARG A 808 -12.05 -6.11 4.87
N MET A 809 -11.47 -6.05 3.67
CA MET A 809 -10.90 -7.22 3.01
C MET A 809 -9.44 -7.49 3.40
N SER A 810 -8.78 -6.53 4.06
CA SER A 810 -7.36 -6.62 4.39
C SER A 810 -7.11 -7.44 5.66
N VAL A 811 -6.48 -8.61 5.49
CA VAL A 811 -5.99 -9.45 6.59
C VAL A 811 -4.91 -8.75 7.41
N PRO A 812 -3.90 -8.07 6.82
CA PRO A 812 -2.89 -7.35 7.61
C PRO A 812 -3.46 -6.22 8.48
N LEU A 813 -4.54 -5.55 8.05
CA LEU A 813 -5.20 -4.55 8.91
C LEU A 813 -6.02 -5.21 10.01
N CYS A 814 -6.58 -6.40 9.74
CA CYS A 814 -7.28 -7.20 10.73
C CYS A 814 -6.37 -7.64 11.87
N THR A 815 -5.23 -8.25 11.53
CA THR A 815 -4.25 -8.75 12.51
C THR A 815 -3.60 -7.65 13.34
N ARG A 816 -3.61 -6.38 12.89
CA ARG A 816 -3.14 -5.24 13.69
C ARG A 816 -4.09 -4.87 14.83
N VAL A 817 -5.38 -5.15 14.67
CA VAL A 817 -6.39 -4.95 15.73
C VAL A 817 -6.50 -6.20 16.59
N MET A 818 -6.65 -7.35 15.93
CA MET A 818 -6.70 -8.68 16.54
C MET A 818 -5.28 -9.13 16.90
N SER A 819 -4.64 -8.46 17.86
CA SER A 819 -3.27 -8.76 18.27
C SER A 819 -3.12 -8.72 19.79
N ASN A 820 -2.22 -9.58 20.27
CA ASN A 820 -1.85 -9.63 21.68
C ASN A 820 -1.41 -8.27 22.25
N SER A 821 -0.73 -7.43 21.45
CA SER A 821 -0.34 -6.09 21.91
C SER A 821 -1.55 -5.20 22.23
N VAL A 822 -2.61 -5.27 21.41
CA VAL A 822 -3.85 -4.51 21.64
C VAL A 822 -4.57 -5.06 22.87
N ALA A 823 -4.74 -6.37 22.98
CA ALA A 823 -5.34 -7.02 24.16
C ALA A 823 -4.60 -6.67 25.46
N SER A 824 -3.27 -6.77 25.45
CA SER A 824 -2.40 -6.44 26.59
C SER A 824 -2.54 -4.98 27.01
N GLN A 825 -2.62 -4.06 26.04
CA GLN A 825 -2.78 -2.64 26.36
C GLN A 825 -4.18 -2.32 26.89
N LEU A 826 -5.23 -3.00 26.41
CA LEU A 826 -6.58 -2.89 26.96
C LEU A 826 -6.62 -3.41 28.41
N ASN A 827 -5.98 -4.55 28.68
CA ASN A 827 -5.84 -5.10 30.03
C ASN A 827 -5.07 -4.17 30.99
N LEU A 828 -4.04 -3.47 30.49
CA LEU A 828 -3.28 -2.51 31.29
C LEU A 828 -4.11 -1.27 31.66
N LEU A 829 -4.94 -0.80 30.73
CA LEU A 829 -5.78 0.39 30.93
C LEU A 829 -7.01 0.12 31.81
N LYS A 830 -7.43 -1.15 31.93
CA LYS A 830 -8.53 -1.61 32.79
C LYS A 830 -9.82 -0.78 32.63
N TRP A 831 -10.20 -0.44 31.40
CA TRP A 831 -11.48 0.24 31.19
C TRP A 831 -12.64 -0.72 31.47
N PRO A 832 -13.77 -0.24 32.04
CA PRO A 832 -14.86 -1.12 32.49
C PRO A 832 -15.37 -2.07 31.39
N GLU A 833 -15.45 -1.58 30.16
CA GLU A 833 -16.01 -2.28 29.00
C GLU A 833 -14.97 -3.11 28.21
N THR A 834 -13.75 -3.29 28.72
CA THR A 834 -12.64 -3.87 27.93
C THR A 834 -12.20 -5.27 28.31
N ARG A 835 -12.70 -5.82 29.42
CA ARG A 835 -12.27 -7.14 29.92
C ARG A 835 -12.62 -8.26 28.94
N GLU A 836 -13.89 -8.39 28.56
CA GLU A 836 -14.29 -9.45 27.62
C GLU A 836 -13.75 -9.19 26.20
N LEU A 837 -13.57 -7.91 25.83
CA LEU A 837 -12.94 -7.53 24.57
C LEU A 837 -11.47 -7.97 24.49
N SER A 838 -10.70 -7.80 25.56
CA SER A 838 -9.27 -8.17 25.57
C SER A 838 -9.04 -9.67 25.67
N ILE A 839 -10.03 -10.45 26.14
CA ILE A 839 -9.99 -11.92 26.12
C ILE A 839 -10.40 -12.44 24.74
N PHE A 840 -11.32 -11.74 24.06
CA PHE A 840 -11.73 -12.09 22.71
C PHE A 840 -10.63 -11.80 21.67
N ILE A 841 -9.93 -10.67 21.80
CA ILE A 841 -8.76 -10.28 20.99
C ILE A 841 -7.55 -11.11 21.38
#